data_AF-A0A1C3KX70-F1
#
_entry.id   AF-A0A1C3KX70-F1
#
_cell.length_a   1.000
_cell.length_b   1.000
_cell.length_c   1.000
_cell.angle_alpha   90.00
_cell.angle_beta   90.00
_cell.angle_gamma   90.00
#
_symmetry.space_group_name_H-M   'P 1'
#
loop_
_entity.id
_entity.type
_entity.pdbx_description
1 polymer ?
#
loop_
_entity_poly.entity_id
_entity_poly.type
_entity_poly.pdbx_seq_one_letter_code
_entity_poly.pdbx_strand_id
1 'polypeptide(L)'
;MSNPLGEVDGEEHSREDEKLKFLIEGKMVETNDAVDFIKPLKDDIKALDFLLFDMLKDNLPSNVFEILCTIHDLSETYSENPTEENFHMLKDGIYKLKDEYLGTIVNAFGHMCILSNFAEWAHRGRRRKAFEKSFTPNDKIYGSIYETLKGTFNILISNGCNINDIYEQLCNQTVEFVLTTHPTQAIRTSLLKNYIQVAELLLKLDNTDKELYKKKLLYDNLKTNLLSSWKTDVIRRIKPTPIDEAISLVDIVENCIFYRLPNIIRYIDNVLYKYNMPPVKLTSKICLFSSWAGGDRDGNPYVLPETTKYVCYMNKIRGCELFIPMIENLIRDLTIHQCTNNFKNYVKMIEDEVSNYIYDKDNKYLTSKFMWFSPFSKSNKKEIYRRALRVVWAKLKSVVHVYKALIARQPVDKDFEKLMFTSTEEFEEILMECYKSLIESGNILIAEGYLKDVIRNIKIFGLHLMKLDIRQDSEKHIIAMNYICEKLNLKKYSDLDEKEKITFLTEILESNRPLIPNNIQQEEDVPNDFLNVVKTFDICSQIEESALGAYIVSMCTNASDILLVEFFQKEFKKNAHRKTQRVVPLLETIESLQKSSIILENLIENSWYQNHLRTHFDNKQEIMIGYSDSGKDGGRFASAWELFKAQEKLVNIGKKYSVEVRFFHGRGGSVSRGGGPQHLAILSQPIDTIKNYLRVTIQGEVITQDFGLKGMMLRSIETYISALLKCSLLQNTVMIKPEWRELMDEISELTTREYRKVVYENKDFVKYFRFATPEVEIGKLNLGSRPSKRKEGNVESLRAIPWVFSWTQNRMHLSVWLGIEAVLDNITGGTTTNTNTGSNNGGDKLETLRDMYKNWPFCTSFFNLISMVMAKASVQIAEEYDILVPDELKYIGVQLREKLKKSMELTFLVTDEKTFCDNDQLTKRSIESRTKWVAVCNLIQIQALKRLREREGRKRPLEMNAKESALGGSNSRGCSLHHSDPNAPSDEHDGQAKSPRESDTTMFRLMKTSPDSSMDHLEGSVNRSNSLRIHSYLSRKKSKLIKNPKFHPLLESYTSAYLHSETENDLFFDEFRGMDSRYERIESRGNDSAYDEATKSPIDYTSLNDALIVSIKAIAAGMQNTG
;
A
#
# COMPACT_ATOMS: atom_id res chain seq x y z
N MET A 1 64.37 -6.25 -48.23
CA MET A 1 63.96 -6.99 -49.44
C MET A 1 62.54 -7.46 -49.24
N SER A 2 61.68 -7.16 -50.23
CA SER A 2 60.40 -7.80 -50.57
C SER A 2 59.28 -7.91 -49.52
N ASN A 3 58.28 -7.02 -49.66
CA ASN A 3 56.84 -7.33 -49.56
C ASN A 3 56.39 -8.03 -50.88
N PRO A 4 55.14 -8.54 -51.11
CA PRO A 4 53.91 -8.62 -50.27
C PRO A 4 53.08 -9.93 -50.42
N LEU A 5 51.92 -10.04 -49.73
CA LEU A 5 50.58 -10.52 -50.21
C LEU A 5 49.77 -11.29 -49.14
N GLY A 6 48.52 -10.87 -48.89
CA GLY A 6 47.44 -11.73 -48.39
C GLY A 6 46.62 -11.20 -47.21
N GLU A 7 45.78 -10.18 -47.43
CA GLU A 7 44.55 -9.95 -46.64
C GLU A 7 43.44 -10.92 -47.05
N VAL A 8 42.37 -10.94 -46.23
CA VAL A 8 41.04 -11.53 -46.42
C VAL A 8 40.84 -12.92 -45.78
N ASP A 9 40.55 -12.91 -44.48
CA ASP A 9 39.46 -13.66 -43.82
C ASP A 9 39.63 -13.53 -42.29
N GLY A 10 38.88 -12.63 -41.66
CA GLY A 10 38.99 -12.43 -40.21
C GLY A 10 37.96 -11.49 -39.55
N GLU A 11 37.23 -10.68 -40.32
CA GLU A 11 36.30 -9.70 -39.72
C GLU A 11 34.86 -10.21 -39.49
N GLU A 12 34.46 -11.37 -40.02
CA GLU A 12 33.11 -11.91 -39.75
C GLU A 12 33.04 -12.78 -38.48
N HIS A 13 34.10 -13.51 -38.13
CA HIS A 13 34.11 -14.31 -36.90
C HIS A 13 34.28 -13.47 -35.62
N SER A 14 34.90 -12.28 -35.69
CA SER A 14 35.01 -11.37 -34.55
C SER A 14 33.67 -10.72 -34.17
N ARG A 15 32.79 -10.44 -35.14
CA ARG A 15 31.46 -9.85 -34.87
C ARG A 15 30.42 -10.87 -34.43
N GLU A 16 30.51 -12.10 -34.91
CA GLU A 16 29.65 -13.18 -34.43
C GLU A 16 30.04 -13.65 -33.03
N ASP A 17 31.33 -13.73 -32.70
CA ASP A 17 31.76 -14.03 -31.33
C ASP A 17 31.46 -12.88 -30.35
N GLU A 18 31.48 -11.61 -30.77
CA GLU A 18 30.99 -10.48 -29.96
C GLU A 18 29.46 -10.51 -29.78
N LYS A 19 28.69 -10.89 -30.80
CA LYS A 19 27.23 -11.11 -30.68
C LYS A 19 26.89 -12.33 -29.83
N LEU A 20 27.69 -13.39 -29.88
CA LEU A 20 27.50 -14.60 -29.08
C LEU A 20 27.88 -14.37 -27.61
N LYS A 21 28.88 -13.52 -27.36
CA LYS A 21 29.26 -13.04 -26.01
C LYS A 21 28.21 -12.08 -25.43
N PHE A 22 27.56 -11.26 -26.27
CA PHE A 22 26.36 -10.49 -25.93
C PHE A 22 25.16 -11.40 -25.55
N LEU A 23 25.03 -12.58 -26.16
CA LEU A 23 23.92 -13.54 -25.96
C LEU A 23 24.11 -14.53 -24.80
N ILE A 24 25.34 -14.81 -24.36
CA ILE A 24 25.62 -15.86 -23.36
C ILE A 24 25.82 -15.31 -21.95
N GLU A 25 26.38 -14.10 -21.77
CA GLU A 25 26.82 -13.69 -20.43
C GLU A 25 25.83 -12.85 -19.63
N GLY A 26 24.84 -12.18 -20.23
CA GLY A 26 23.92 -11.30 -19.48
C GLY A 26 24.64 -10.35 -18.50
N LYS A 27 25.89 -10.01 -18.86
CA LYS A 27 26.75 -9.07 -18.17
C LYS A 27 26.58 -7.75 -18.91
N MET A 28 26.17 -6.74 -18.16
CA MET A 28 26.38 -5.36 -18.56
C MET A 28 27.90 -5.20 -18.62
N VAL A 29 28.48 -5.28 -19.81
CA VAL A 29 29.91 -5.01 -20.00
C VAL A 29 30.07 -3.51 -19.78
N GLU A 30 30.91 -3.14 -18.81
CA GLU A 30 31.51 -1.81 -18.79
C GLU A 30 32.32 -1.67 -20.08
N THR A 31 31.72 -1.04 -21.09
CA THR A 31 32.51 -0.33 -22.09
C THR A 31 33.13 0.88 -21.41
N ASN A 32 34.27 1.36 -21.93
CA ASN A 32 34.92 2.60 -21.45
C ASN A 32 34.00 3.84 -21.51
N ASP A 33 32.82 3.72 -22.12
CA ASP A 33 31.69 4.65 -22.01
C ASP A 33 30.61 4.10 -21.07
N ALA A 34 30.21 4.93 -20.10
CA ALA A 34 29.34 4.60 -18.97
C ALA A 34 28.04 3.86 -19.36
N VAL A 35 27.73 2.78 -18.62
CA VAL A 35 26.46 2.05 -18.71
C VAL A 35 25.27 2.99 -18.43
N ASP A 36 24.37 3.18 -19.41
CA ASP A 36 23.14 3.96 -19.23
C ASP A 36 22.11 3.17 -18.39
N PHE A 37 22.10 3.44 -17.08
CA PHE A 37 21.16 2.84 -16.14
C PHE A 37 19.74 3.43 -16.21
N ILE A 38 19.45 4.35 -17.12
CA ILE A 38 18.12 4.97 -17.28
C ILE A 38 17.41 4.43 -18.51
N LYS A 39 18.13 4.20 -19.61
CA LYS A 39 17.58 3.68 -20.87
C LYS A 39 16.70 2.42 -20.69
N PRO A 40 17.09 1.40 -19.92
CA PRO A 40 16.25 0.22 -19.70
C PRO A 40 14.92 0.49 -18.98
N LEU A 41 14.78 1.61 -18.25
CA LEU A 41 13.49 2.02 -17.67
C LEU A 41 12.64 2.73 -18.72
N LYS A 42 13.25 3.70 -19.42
CA LYS A 42 12.58 4.44 -20.50
C LYS A 42 12.05 3.51 -21.58
N ASP A 43 12.80 2.47 -21.91
CA ASP A 43 12.43 1.48 -22.91
C ASP A 43 11.27 0.59 -22.47
N ASP A 44 11.25 0.15 -21.20
CA ASP A 44 10.12 -0.61 -20.65
C ASP A 44 8.84 0.24 -20.63
N ILE A 45 8.92 1.50 -20.20
CA ILE A 45 7.76 2.43 -20.20
C ILE A 45 7.24 2.59 -21.62
N LYS A 46 8.11 2.92 -22.59
CA LYS A 46 7.70 3.06 -24.00
C LYS A 46 7.09 1.79 -24.57
N ALA A 47 7.59 0.61 -24.19
CA ALA A 47 7.08 -0.66 -24.66
C ALA A 47 5.70 -0.95 -24.07
N LEU A 48 5.50 -0.72 -22.77
CA LEU A 48 4.20 -0.85 -22.11
C LEU A 48 3.18 0.13 -22.67
N ASP A 49 3.57 1.40 -22.89
CA ASP A 49 2.71 2.41 -23.50
C ASP A 49 2.31 1.97 -24.91
N PHE A 50 3.27 1.60 -25.75
CA PHE A 50 2.96 1.09 -27.10
C PHE A 50 2.02 -0.10 -27.06
N LEU A 51 2.26 -1.08 -26.19
CA LEU A 51 1.41 -2.27 -26.06
C LEU A 51 0.00 -1.95 -25.58
N LEU A 52 -0.13 -0.98 -24.67
CA LEU A 52 -1.42 -0.46 -24.25
C LEU A 52 -2.14 0.17 -25.45
N PHE A 53 -1.48 1.05 -26.21
CA PHE A 53 -2.09 1.69 -27.39
C PHE A 53 -2.42 0.71 -28.53
N ASP A 54 -1.55 -0.25 -28.80
CA ASP A 54 -1.76 -1.34 -29.77
C ASP A 54 -3.04 -2.12 -29.42
N MET A 55 -3.21 -2.48 -28.14
CA MET A 55 -4.42 -3.13 -27.64
C MET A 55 -5.65 -2.19 -27.69
N LEU A 56 -5.50 -0.93 -27.31
CA LEU A 56 -6.60 0.03 -27.27
C LEU A 56 -7.14 0.37 -28.67
N LYS A 57 -6.33 0.29 -29.72
CA LYS A 57 -6.77 0.48 -31.11
C LYS A 57 -7.94 -0.47 -31.46
N ASP A 58 -7.82 -1.72 -31.05
CA ASP A 58 -8.81 -2.76 -31.34
C ASP A 58 -9.98 -2.74 -30.35
N ASN A 59 -9.80 -2.10 -29.19
CA ASN A 59 -10.76 -2.08 -28.08
C ASN A 59 -11.52 -0.76 -27.91
N LEU A 60 -11.18 0.28 -28.68
CA LEU A 60 -11.83 1.59 -28.66
C LEU A 60 -12.42 1.96 -30.02
N PRO A 61 -13.53 2.71 -30.05
CA PRO A 61 -14.00 3.38 -31.26
C PRO A 61 -12.90 4.24 -31.88
N SER A 62 -12.79 4.24 -33.21
CA SER A 62 -11.67 4.86 -33.93
C SER A 62 -11.51 6.35 -33.62
N ASN A 63 -12.62 7.08 -33.53
CA ASN A 63 -12.64 8.49 -33.14
C ASN A 63 -12.12 8.74 -31.72
N VAL A 64 -12.46 7.89 -30.75
CA VAL A 64 -11.98 8.01 -29.35
C VAL A 64 -10.50 7.68 -29.26
N PHE A 65 -10.04 6.69 -30.03
CA PHE A 65 -8.62 6.35 -30.10
C PHE A 65 -7.77 7.48 -30.68
N GLU A 66 -8.24 8.17 -31.72
CA GLU A 66 -7.56 9.35 -32.28
C GLU A 66 -7.45 10.51 -31.29
N ILE A 67 -8.53 10.76 -30.55
CA ILE A 67 -8.54 11.75 -29.46
C ILE A 67 -7.49 11.37 -28.42
N LEU A 68 -7.43 10.10 -28.01
CA LEU A 68 -6.44 9.61 -27.06
C LEU A 68 -5.01 9.83 -27.56
N CYS A 69 -4.71 9.49 -28.81
CA CYS A 69 -3.40 9.75 -29.43
C CYS A 69 -3.05 11.24 -29.47
N THR A 70 -4.01 12.10 -29.78
CA THR A 70 -3.81 13.55 -29.84
C THR A 70 -3.48 14.11 -28.46
N ILE A 71 -4.25 13.75 -27.44
CA ILE A 71 -4.00 14.19 -26.05
C ILE A 71 -2.67 13.65 -25.55
N HIS A 72 -2.30 12.42 -25.92
CA HIS A 72 -1.00 11.85 -25.58
C HIS A 72 0.16 12.67 -26.17
N ASP A 73 0.12 13.03 -27.45
CA ASP A 73 1.16 13.85 -28.08
C ASP A 73 1.23 15.27 -27.46
N LEU A 74 0.08 15.89 -27.15
CA LEU A 74 0.04 17.18 -26.45
C LEU A 74 0.64 17.08 -25.04
N SER A 75 0.37 15.98 -24.33
CA SER A 75 0.89 15.69 -23.00
C SER A 75 2.41 15.47 -23.02
N GLU A 76 2.94 14.76 -24.02
CA GLU A 76 4.39 14.61 -24.22
C GLU A 76 5.04 15.98 -24.50
N THR A 77 4.45 16.77 -25.39
CA THR A 77 4.96 18.11 -25.76
C THR A 77 5.02 19.05 -24.55
N TYR A 78 3.95 19.12 -23.77
CA TYR A 78 3.91 19.91 -22.53
C TYR A 78 4.93 19.41 -21.51
N SER A 79 5.09 18.09 -21.35
CA SER A 79 6.06 17.54 -20.41
C SER A 79 7.51 17.78 -20.82
N GLU A 80 7.82 17.82 -22.11
CA GLU A 80 9.17 18.08 -22.62
C GLU A 80 9.51 19.57 -22.60
N ASN A 81 8.50 20.43 -22.77
CA ASN A 81 8.65 21.88 -22.74
C ASN A 81 7.42 22.55 -22.08
N PRO A 82 7.44 22.78 -20.75
CA PRO A 82 6.27 23.25 -19.98
C PRO A 82 6.04 24.77 -20.11
N THR A 83 5.85 25.26 -21.34
CA THR A 83 5.45 26.65 -21.60
C THR A 83 3.95 26.85 -21.37
N GLU A 84 3.53 28.09 -21.15
CA GLU A 84 2.10 28.44 -21.07
C GLU A 84 1.35 28.04 -22.34
N GLU A 85 1.93 28.24 -23.51
CA GLU A 85 1.34 27.85 -24.80
C GLU A 85 1.04 26.34 -24.87
N ASN A 86 2.03 25.49 -24.53
CA ASN A 86 1.85 24.04 -24.55
C ASN A 86 0.81 23.58 -23.52
N PHE A 87 0.78 24.23 -22.34
CA PHE A 87 -0.25 23.97 -21.33
C PHE A 87 -1.65 24.32 -21.86
N HIS A 88 -1.81 25.49 -22.49
CA HIS A 88 -3.07 25.92 -23.09
C HIS A 88 -3.54 24.98 -24.20
N MET A 89 -2.64 24.52 -25.08
CA MET A 89 -2.98 23.54 -26.12
C MET A 89 -3.50 22.23 -25.53
N LEU A 90 -2.83 21.69 -24.51
CA LEU A 90 -3.27 20.48 -23.81
C LEU A 90 -4.63 20.68 -23.13
N LYS A 91 -4.78 21.78 -22.39
CA LYS A 91 -6.02 22.19 -21.73
C LYS A 91 -7.18 22.28 -22.72
N ASP A 92 -7.00 22.99 -23.83
CA ASP A 92 -8.04 23.16 -24.84
C ASP A 92 -8.45 21.82 -25.48
N GLY A 93 -7.47 20.94 -25.73
CA GLY A 93 -7.73 19.59 -26.21
C GLY A 93 -8.63 18.78 -25.26
N ILE A 94 -8.43 18.93 -23.95
CA ILE A 94 -9.22 18.24 -22.91
C ILE A 94 -10.58 18.92 -22.68
N TYR A 95 -10.61 20.25 -22.64
CA TYR A 95 -11.82 21.00 -22.27
C TYR A 95 -12.92 20.90 -23.32
N LYS A 96 -12.55 20.69 -24.59
CA LYS A 96 -13.44 20.43 -25.72
C LYS A 96 -14.01 19.01 -25.76
N LEU A 97 -13.53 18.08 -24.93
CA LEU A 97 -14.04 16.71 -24.91
C LEU A 97 -15.49 16.64 -24.45
N LYS A 98 -16.26 15.73 -25.07
CA LYS A 98 -17.59 15.35 -24.59
C LYS A 98 -17.49 14.60 -23.26
N ASP A 99 -18.52 14.70 -22.43
CA ASP A 99 -18.60 14.04 -21.12
C ASP A 99 -18.30 12.53 -21.18
N GLU A 100 -18.90 11.86 -22.17
CA GLU A 100 -18.81 10.42 -22.40
C GLU A 100 -17.38 9.93 -22.68
N TYR A 101 -16.45 10.80 -23.09
CA TYR A 101 -15.07 10.42 -23.38
C TYR A 101 -14.14 10.65 -22.19
N LEU A 102 -14.49 11.55 -21.27
CA LEU A 102 -13.60 11.94 -20.15
C LEU A 102 -13.17 10.73 -19.33
N GLY A 103 -14.09 9.83 -19.00
CA GLY A 103 -13.82 8.63 -18.20
C GLY A 103 -12.87 7.65 -18.87
N THR A 104 -13.07 7.36 -20.15
CA THR A 104 -12.20 6.45 -20.92
C THR A 104 -10.80 7.01 -21.09
N ILE A 105 -10.69 8.30 -21.43
CA ILE A 105 -9.38 8.94 -21.63
C ILE A 105 -8.62 8.93 -20.31
N VAL A 106 -9.22 9.38 -19.19
CA VAL A 106 -8.52 9.38 -17.90
C VAL A 106 -8.20 7.96 -17.41
N ASN A 107 -9.00 6.95 -17.76
CA ASN A 107 -8.67 5.56 -17.47
C ASN A 107 -7.37 5.14 -18.18
N ALA A 108 -7.22 5.46 -19.47
CA ALA A 108 -6.01 5.14 -20.23
C ALA A 108 -4.76 5.79 -19.62
N PHE A 109 -4.81 7.10 -19.31
CA PHE A 109 -3.70 7.79 -18.64
C PHE A 109 -3.46 7.27 -17.21
N GLY A 110 -4.51 6.86 -16.50
CA GLY A 110 -4.41 6.18 -15.20
C GLY A 110 -3.63 4.86 -15.29
N HIS A 111 -3.89 4.05 -16.32
CA HIS A 111 -3.10 2.85 -16.60
C HIS A 111 -1.63 3.20 -16.90
N MET A 112 -1.34 4.23 -17.70
CA MET A 112 0.05 4.65 -18.00
C MET A 112 0.80 5.08 -16.72
N CYS A 113 0.15 5.84 -15.81
CA CYS A 113 0.70 6.17 -14.50
C CYS A 113 1.10 4.92 -13.71
N ILE A 114 0.20 3.93 -13.63
CA ILE A 114 0.43 2.70 -12.87
C ILE A 114 1.52 1.85 -13.53
N LEU A 115 1.46 1.66 -14.83
CA LEU A 115 2.48 0.90 -15.57
C LEU A 115 3.86 1.51 -15.43
N SER A 116 3.96 2.85 -15.42
CA SER A 116 5.22 3.56 -15.16
C SER A 116 5.77 3.28 -13.76
N ASN A 117 4.91 3.19 -12.72
CA ASN A 117 5.33 2.77 -11.37
C ASN A 117 5.91 1.35 -11.39
N PHE A 118 5.20 0.40 -11.98
CA PHE A 118 5.60 -1.01 -11.98
C PHE A 118 6.86 -1.26 -12.82
N ALA A 119 7.04 -0.53 -13.92
CA ALA A 119 8.28 -0.53 -14.69
C ALA A 119 9.45 0.04 -13.88
N GLU A 120 9.23 1.11 -13.11
CA GLU A 120 10.23 1.69 -12.21
C GLU A 120 10.64 0.71 -11.10
N TRP A 121 9.69 0.03 -10.47
CA TRP A 121 9.96 -0.98 -9.44
C TRP A 121 10.68 -2.22 -10.00
N ALA A 122 10.29 -2.69 -11.19
CA ALA A 122 11.03 -3.75 -11.88
C ALA A 122 12.47 -3.30 -12.17
N HIS A 123 12.64 -2.06 -12.61
CA HIS A 123 13.96 -1.48 -12.87
C HIS A 123 14.82 -1.33 -11.61
N ARG A 124 14.24 -0.97 -10.45
CA ARG A 124 14.95 -1.02 -9.15
C ARG A 124 15.46 -2.44 -8.85
N GLY A 125 14.65 -3.46 -9.11
CA GLY A 125 15.06 -4.86 -9.03
C GLY A 125 16.23 -5.22 -9.95
N ARG A 126 16.22 -4.72 -11.20
CA ARG A 126 17.34 -4.90 -12.14
C ARG A 126 18.63 -4.25 -11.63
N ARG A 127 18.54 -3.01 -11.14
CA ARG A 127 19.68 -2.27 -10.57
C ARG A 127 20.30 -2.99 -9.38
N ARG A 128 19.46 -3.57 -8.49
CA ARG A 128 19.95 -4.46 -7.43
C ARG A 128 20.71 -5.65 -7.97
N LYS A 129 20.14 -6.36 -8.96
CA LYS A 129 20.78 -7.54 -9.57
C LYS A 129 22.12 -7.17 -10.24
N ALA A 130 22.18 -6.01 -10.90
CA ALA A 130 23.41 -5.49 -11.48
C ALA A 130 24.46 -5.18 -10.41
N PHE A 131 24.05 -4.52 -9.31
CA PHE A 131 24.92 -4.23 -8.17
C PHE A 131 25.49 -5.50 -7.51
N GLU A 132 24.67 -6.55 -7.35
CA GLU A 132 25.16 -7.82 -6.81
C GLU A 132 26.13 -8.56 -7.76
N LYS A 133 26.01 -8.33 -9.07
CA LYS A 133 26.93 -8.87 -10.09
C LYS A 133 28.20 -8.02 -10.26
N SER A 134 28.14 -6.71 -10.01
CA SER A 134 29.30 -5.84 -10.08
C SER A 134 30.21 -6.14 -8.89
N PHE A 135 31.42 -6.64 -9.16
CA PHE A 135 32.41 -6.90 -8.12
C PHE A 135 32.95 -5.62 -7.47
N THR A 136 32.69 -4.45 -8.08
CA THR A 136 33.02 -3.13 -7.58
C THR A 136 31.78 -2.44 -6.99
N PRO A 137 31.83 -1.93 -5.75
CA PRO A 137 30.77 -1.09 -5.22
C PRO A 137 30.60 0.17 -6.08
N ASN A 138 29.41 0.39 -6.65
CA ASN A 138 29.13 1.58 -7.46
C ASN A 138 27.78 2.21 -7.09
N ASP A 139 27.81 3.41 -6.50
CA ASP A 139 26.63 4.16 -6.06
C ASP A 139 25.70 4.52 -7.23
N LYS A 140 26.24 4.74 -8.43
CA LYS A 140 25.42 5.02 -9.62
C LYS A 140 24.53 3.82 -9.98
N ILE A 141 25.01 2.60 -9.75
CA ILE A 141 24.28 1.36 -10.06
C ILE A 141 23.15 1.12 -9.06
N TYR A 142 23.42 1.29 -7.78
CA TYR A 142 22.47 0.90 -6.74
C TYR A 142 21.59 2.06 -6.24
N GLY A 143 22.14 3.28 -6.22
CA GLY A 143 21.60 4.45 -5.54
C GLY A 143 22.54 4.88 -4.42
N SER A 144 22.62 4.04 -3.39
CA SER A 144 23.52 4.25 -2.25
C SER A 144 23.99 2.91 -1.68
N ILE A 145 25.28 2.59 -1.88
CA ILE A 145 25.97 1.43 -1.31
C ILE A 145 25.87 1.46 0.21
N TYR A 146 25.90 2.66 0.80
CA TYR A 146 25.80 2.87 2.23
C TYR A 146 24.50 2.30 2.80
N GLU A 147 23.44 2.20 2.02
CA GLU A 147 22.16 1.62 2.47
C GLU A 147 22.08 0.10 2.30
N THR A 148 23.17 -0.58 1.91
CA THR A 148 23.23 -2.05 1.87
C THR A 148 23.75 -2.63 3.18
N LEU A 149 23.46 -3.90 3.43
CA LEU A 149 24.00 -4.60 4.60
C LEU A 149 25.53 -4.72 4.50
N LYS A 150 26.06 -5.06 3.31
CA LYS A 150 27.52 -5.14 3.07
C LYS A 150 28.20 -3.78 3.28
N GLY A 151 27.64 -2.72 2.70
CA GLY A 151 28.15 -1.36 2.87
C GLY A 151 28.10 -0.92 4.33
N THR A 152 27.04 -1.28 5.05
CA THR A 152 26.90 -1.00 6.48
C THR A 152 27.95 -1.73 7.31
N PHE A 153 28.17 -3.02 7.08
CA PHE A 153 29.24 -3.77 7.75
C PHE A 153 30.61 -3.12 7.50
N ASN A 154 30.93 -2.77 6.26
CA ASN A 154 32.17 -2.08 5.93
C ASN A 154 32.32 -0.76 6.70
N ILE A 155 31.28 0.10 6.70
CA ILE A 155 31.29 1.36 7.45
C ILE A 155 31.55 1.10 8.94
N LEU A 156 30.83 0.16 9.55
CA LEU A 156 30.94 -0.12 10.98
C LEU A 156 32.34 -0.62 11.36
N ILE A 157 32.89 -1.56 10.57
CA ILE A 157 34.25 -2.08 10.78
C ILE A 157 35.28 -0.94 10.60
N SER A 158 35.12 -0.11 9.58
CA SER A 158 36.00 1.05 9.36
C SER A 158 35.92 2.10 10.47
N ASN A 159 34.80 2.18 11.19
CA ASN A 159 34.63 3.03 12.38
C ASN A 159 35.06 2.32 13.68
N GLY A 160 35.70 1.16 13.61
CA GLY A 160 36.27 0.45 14.76
C GLY A 160 35.31 -0.48 15.50
N CYS A 161 34.11 -0.75 14.98
CA CYS A 161 33.19 -1.72 15.59
C CYS A 161 33.72 -3.15 15.42
N ASN A 162 33.65 -3.96 16.48
CA ASN A 162 33.98 -5.38 16.42
C ASN A 162 32.93 -6.16 15.61
N ILE A 163 33.37 -7.06 14.73
CA ILE A 163 32.48 -7.89 13.91
C ILE A 163 31.50 -8.74 14.74
N ASN A 164 31.91 -9.22 15.92
CA ASN A 164 31.06 -10.00 16.81
C ASN A 164 29.93 -9.13 17.39
N ASP A 165 30.21 -7.86 17.72
CA ASP A 165 29.21 -6.93 18.20
C ASP A 165 28.20 -6.61 17.08
N ILE A 166 28.67 -6.44 15.85
CA ILE A 166 27.82 -6.27 14.67
C ILE A 166 26.90 -7.49 14.48
N TYR A 167 27.44 -8.71 14.60
CA TYR A 167 26.67 -9.95 14.49
C TYR A 167 25.60 -10.08 15.59
N GLU A 168 25.99 -9.87 16.85
CA GLU A 168 25.07 -9.94 17.98
C GLU A 168 23.96 -8.91 17.85
N GLN A 169 24.32 -7.68 17.49
CA GLN A 169 23.37 -6.60 17.25
C GLN A 169 22.40 -6.94 16.12
N LEU A 170 22.88 -7.48 15.00
CA LEU A 170 22.05 -7.91 13.88
C LEU A 170 21.08 -9.04 14.28
N CYS A 171 21.50 -9.96 15.14
CA CYS A 171 20.67 -11.07 15.60
C CYS A 171 19.64 -10.66 16.65
N ASN A 172 19.94 -9.62 17.44
CA ASN A 172 19.08 -9.16 18.53
C ASN A 172 18.15 -8.01 18.14
N GLN A 173 18.32 -7.44 16.94
CA GLN A 173 17.43 -6.39 16.45
C GLN A 173 16.13 -6.94 15.85
N THR A 174 15.08 -6.11 15.90
CA THR A 174 13.76 -6.42 15.36
C THR A 174 13.15 -5.20 14.69
N VAL A 175 12.70 -5.39 13.44
CA VAL A 175 11.84 -4.43 12.75
C VAL A 175 10.41 -4.99 12.71
N GLU A 176 9.47 -4.31 13.35
CA GLU A 176 8.05 -4.68 13.31
C GLU A 176 7.28 -3.78 12.35
N PHE A 177 6.79 -4.38 11.27
CA PHE A 177 5.99 -3.72 10.25
C PHE A 177 4.50 -3.82 10.59
N VAL A 178 3.87 -2.68 10.89
CA VAL A 178 2.44 -2.61 11.15
C VAL A 178 1.72 -2.24 9.86
N LEU A 179 1.15 -3.24 9.21
CA LEU A 179 0.50 -3.10 7.92
C LEU A 179 -0.90 -2.50 8.07
N THR A 180 -1.21 -1.56 7.19
CA THR A 180 -2.50 -0.86 7.24
C THR A 180 -3.22 -0.86 5.90
N THR A 181 -4.54 -0.93 5.96
CA THR A 181 -5.39 -0.68 4.79
C THR A 181 -5.59 0.82 4.66
N HIS A 182 -5.41 1.33 3.44
CA HIS A 182 -5.54 2.76 3.17
C HIS A 182 -6.78 3.03 2.33
N PRO A 183 -7.66 3.97 2.74
CA PRO A 183 -8.85 4.30 1.94
C PRO A 183 -8.46 4.84 0.56
N THR A 184 -7.34 5.54 0.43
CA THR A 184 -6.88 6.07 -0.87
C THR A 184 -6.06 5.07 -1.69
N GLN A 185 -6.06 3.77 -1.34
CA GLN A 185 -5.43 2.75 -2.17
C GLN A 185 -6.10 2.76 -3.55
N ALA A 186 -5.42 3.41 -4.51
CA ALA A 186 -5.98 3.72 -5.81
C ALA A 186 -6.29 2.45 -6.62
N ILE A 187 -5.47 1.41 -6.41
CA ILE A 187 -5.49 0.15 -7.14
C ILE A 187 -6.24 -0.91 -6.34
N ARG A 188 -7.27 -1.52 -6.94
CA ARG A 188 -7.97 -2.66 -6.35
C ARG A 188 -7.07 -3.90 -6.35
N THR A 189 -7.23 -4.78 -5.36
CA THR A 189 -6.47 -6.04 -5.25
C THR A 189 -6.51 -6.90 -6.51
N SER A 190 -7.66 -6.95 -7.20
CA SER A 190 -7.81 -7.66 -8.48
C SER A 190 -6.88 -7.13 -9.57
N LEU A 191 -6.78 -5.80 -9.71
CA LEU A 191 -5.87 -5.14 -10.65
C LEU A 191 -4.41 -5.24 -10.19
N LEU A 192 -4.18 -5.17 -8.89
CA LEU A 192 -2.84 -5.21 -8.32
C LEU A 192 -2.10 -6.50 -8.71
N LYS A 193 -2.79 -7.64 -8.69
CA LYS A 193 -2.26 -8.94 -9.12
C LYS A 193 -1.77 -8.88 -10.58
N ASN A 194 -2.57 -8.30 -11.48
CA ASN A 194 -2.19 -8.15 -12.89
C ASN A 194 -0.95 -7.27 -13.07
N TYR A 195 -0.86 -6.12 -12.37
CA TYR A 195 0.29 -5.24 -12.50
C TYR A 195 1.59 -5.81 -11.92
N ILE A 196 1.51 -6.53 -10.79
CA ILE A 196 2.64 -7.31 -10.27
C ILE A 196 3.08 -8.32 -11.33
N GLN A 197 2.14 -9.01 -11.96
CA GLN A 197 2.45 -9.99 -13.01
C GLN A 197 3.12 -9.33 -14.23
N VAL A 198 2.67 -8.15 -14.66
CA VAL A 198 3.30 -7.37 -15.74
C VAL A 198 4.77 -7.06 -15.39
N ALA A 199 5.04 -6.55 -14.19
CA ALA A 199 6.41 -6.27 -13.75
C ALA A 199 7.29 -7.54 -13.68
N GLU A 200 6.75 -8.66 -13.20
CA GLU A 200 7.47 -9.93 -13.20
C GLU A 200 7.73 -10.46 -14.62
N LEU A 201 6.81 -10.28 -15.56
CA LEU A 201 6.99 -10.64 -16.97
C LEU A 201 8.08 -9.79 -17.63
N LEU A 202 8.15 -8.49 -17.33
CA LEU A 202 9.25 -7.63 -17.79
C LEU A 202 10.61 -8.15 -17.32
N LEU A 203 10.71 -8.58 -16.06
CA LEU A 203 11.93 -9.16 -15.50
C LEU A 203 12.26 -10.54 -16.11
N LYS A 204 11.25 -11.35 -16.44
CA LYS A 204 11.44 -12.65 -17.12
C LYS A 204 11.93 -12.45 -18.55
N LEU A 205 11.37 -11.49 -19.28
CA LEU A 205 11.79 -11.13 -20.64
C LEU A 205 13.27 -10.75 -20.70
N ASP A 206 13.80 -10.07 -19.68
CA ASP A 206 15.23 -9.74 -19.58
C ASP A 206 16.18 -10.95 -19.48
N ASN A 207 15.67 -12.16 -19.20
CA ASN A 207 16.49 -13.37 -19.03
C ASN A 207 16.15 -14.47 -20.06
N THR A 208 15.30 -14.19 -21.06
CA THR A 208 14.75 -15.21 -21.96
C THR A 208 15.32 -15.05 -23.36
N ASP A 209 16.64 -15.07 -23.56
CA ASP A 209 17.24 -14.62 -24.83
C ASP A 209 17.37 -15.66 -25.95
N LYS A 210 17.25 -16.97 -25.65
CA LYS A 210 17.63 -18.03 -26.59
C LYS A 210 16.48 -18.70 -27.34
N GLU A 211 15.23 -18.52 -26.89
CA GLU A 211 14.06 -19.24 -27.44
C GLU A 211 12.94 -18.26 -27.82
N LEU A 212 12.77 -17.99 -29.12
CA LEU A 212 11.79 -17.01 -29.62
C LEU A 212 10.36 -17.34 -29.20
N TYR A 213 9.98 -18.62 -29.15
CA TYR A 213 8.64 -19.02 -28.69
C TYR A 213 8.41 -18.69 -27.21
N LYS A 214 9.42 -18.84 -26.33
CA LYS A 214 9.33 -18.44 -24.92
C LYS A 214 9.18 -16.93 -24.79
N LYS A 215 9.95 -16.15 -25.56
CA LYS A 215 9.78 -14.68 -25.63
C LYS A 215 8.36 -14.31 -26.07
N LYS A 216 7.84 -14.98 -27.11
CA LYS A 216 6.50 -14.74 -27.63
C LYS A 216 5.43 -15.07 -26.59
N LEU A 217 5.52 -16.21 -25.91
CA LEU A 217 4.61 -16.58 -24.83
C LEU A 217 4.61 -15.53 -23.69
N LEU A 218 5.79 -15.04 -23.27
CA LEU A 218 5.88 -13.99 -22.24
C LEU A 218 5.26 -12.67 -22.70
N TYR A 219 5.44 -12.31 -23.97
CA TYR A 219 4.87 -11.11 -24.57
C TYR A 219 3.34 -11.20 -24.73
N ASP A 220 2.82 -12.35 -25.18
CA ASP A 220 1.39 -12.62 -25.27
C ASP A 220 0.74 -12.62 -23.88
N ASN A 221 1.42 -13.18 -22.87
CA ASN A 221 1.00 -13.06 -21.48
C ASN A 221 1.00 -11.61 -20.99
N LEU A 222 1.97 -10.79 -21.41
CA LEU A 222 2.02 -9.37 -21.05
C LEU A 222 0.85 -8.60 -21.68
N LYS A 223 0.57 -8.82 -22.98
CA LYS A 223 -0.64 -8.31 -23.65
C LYS A 223 -1.93 -8.74 -22.95
N THR A 224 -2.01 -10.01 -22.54
CA THR A 224 -3.17 -10.58 -21.83
C THR A 224 -3.40 -9.92 -20.48
N ASN A 225 -2.34 -9.68 -19.69
CA ASN A 225 -2.45 -8.99 -18.40
C ASN A 225 -2.82 -7.50 -18.58
N LEU A 226 -2.34 -6.84 -19.63
CA LEU A 226 -2.72 -5.47 -19.97
C LEU A 226 -4.21 -5.38 -20.38
N LEU A 227 -4.67 -6.28 -21.25
CA LEU A 227 -6.08 -6.37 -21.65
C LEU A 227 -6.98 -6.69 -20.46
N SER A 228 -6.61 -7.66 -19.62
CA SER A 228 -7.32 -8.00 -18.38
C SER A 228 -7.42 -6.81 -17.44
N SER A 229 -6.32 -6.03 -17.29
CA SER A 229 -6.32 -4.81 -16.49
C SER A 229 -7.24 -3.73 -17.06
N TRP A 230 -7.25 -3.54 -18.38
CA TRP A 230 -8.12 -2.58 -19.06
C TRP A 230 -9.60 -2.94 -18.94
N LYS A 231 -9.94 -4.23 -19.09
CA LYS A 231 -11.32 -4.75 -19.00
C LYS A 231 -11.82 -4.92 -17.57
N THR A 232 -10.97 -4.71 -16.57
CA THR A 232 -11.35 -4.80 -15.16
C THR A 232 -11.73 -3.42 -14.63
N ASP A 233 -12.92 -3.32 -14.05
CA ASP A 233 -13.42 -2.05 -13.50
C ASP A 233 -12.51 -1.49 -12.40
N VAL A 234 -11.94 -0.31 -12.67
CA VAL A 234 -11.05 0.40 -11.73
C VAL A 234 -11.83 1.03 -10.58
N ILE A 235 -13.12 1.28 -10.75
CA ILE A 235 -14.00 1.88 -9.74
C ILE A 235 -14.43 0.79 -8.74
N ARG A 236 -14.40 1.15 -7.44
CA ARG A 236 -15.04 0.33 -6.40
C ARG A 236 -16.50 0.76 -6.32
N ARG A 237 -17.40 0.05 -6.99
CA ARG A 237 -18.84 0.38 -6.98
C ARG A 237 -19.50 0.12 -5.63
N ILE A 238 -18.98 -0.84 -4.86
CA ILE A 238 -19.44 -1.18 -3.51
C ILE A 238 -18.39 -0.70 -2.50
N LYS A 239 -18.85 -0.08 -1.41
CA LYS A 239 -17.99 0.33 -0.30
C LYS A 239 -17.39 -0.90 0.37
N PRO A 240 -16.06 -1.00 0.52
CA PRO A 240 -15.45 -2.15 1.17
C PRO A 240 -15.80 -2.17 2.66
N THR A 241 -16.04 -3.36 3.20
CA THR A 241 -16.17 -3.59 4.63
C THR A 241 -14.78 -3.68 5.29
N PRO A 242 -14.67 -3.53 6.62
CA PRO A 242 -13.39 -3.79 7.30
C PRO A 242 -12.85 -5.21 7.12
N ILE A 243 -13.73 -6.18 6.85
CA ILE A 243 -13.34 -7.57 6.54
C ILE A 243 -12.71 -7.65 5.15
N ASP A 244 -13.29 -6.99 4.14
CA ASP A 244 -12.71 -6.95 2.77
C ASP A 244 -11.31 -6.33 2.77
N GLU A 245 -11.11 -5.32 3.62
CA GLU A 245 -9.82 -4.69 3.86
C GLU A 245 -8.82 -5.68 4.48
N ALA A 246 -9.23 -6.43 5.50
CA ALA A 246 -8.38 -7.45 6.13
C ALA A 246 -8.01 -8.58 5.14
N ILE A 247 -8.97 -9.07 4.36
CA ILE A 247 -8.73 -10.09 3.31
C ILE A 247 -7.72 -9.58 2.28
N SER A 248 -7.89 -8.35 1.81
CA SER A 248 -6.98 -7.74 0.83
C SER A 248 -5.54 -7.67 1.36
N LEU A 249 -5.37 -7.41 2.65
CA LEU A 249 -4.05 -7.36 3.27
C LEU A 249 -3.43 -8.76 3.41
N VAL A 250 -4.22 -9.75 3.82
CA VAL A 250 -3.79 -11.16 3.90
C VAL A 250 -3.32 -11.66 2.54
N ASP A 251 -4.06 -11.35 1.47
CA ASP A 251 -3.68 -11.66 0.09
C ASP A 251 -2.29 -11.10 -0.24
N ILE A 252 -1.98 -9.86 0.17
CA ILE A 252 -0.67 -9.26 -0.07
C ILE A 252 0.42 -9.97 0.74
N VAL A 253 0.17 -10.23 2.03
CA VAL A 253 1.16 -10.91 2.89
C VAL A 253 1.53 -12.28 2.33
N GLU A 254 0.52 -13.06 1.93
CA GLU A 254 0.72 -14.36 1.32
C GLU A 254 1.57 -14.28 0.04
N ASN A 255 1.15 -13.47 -0.92
CA ASN A 255 1.72 -13.47 -2.26
C ASN A 255 3.06 -12.72 -2.33
N CYS A 256 3.26 -11.75 -1.45
CA CYS A 256 4.38 -10.81 -1.53
C CYS A 256 5.40 -10.97 -0.39
N ILE A 257 5.05 -11.55 0.76
CA ILE A 257 5.90 -11.54 1.96
C ILE A 257 6.22 -12.96 2.44
N PHE A 258 5.21 -13.79 2.74
CA PHE A 258 5.35 -15.05 3.47
C PHE A 258 6.36 -16.03 2.85
N TYR A 259 6.24 -16.32 1.55
CA TYR A 259 7.13 -17.25 0.86
C TYR A 259 8.50 -16.65 0.48
N ARG A 260 8.64 -15.32 0.57
CA ARG A 260 9.85 -14.61 0.13
C ARG A 260 10.81 -14.35 1.29
N LEU A 261 10.30 -14.24 2.51
CA LEU A 261 11.08 -13.86 3.69
C LEU A 261 12.25 -14.81 4.01
N PRO A 262 12.13 -16.15 3.95
CA PRO A 262 13.26 -17.03 4.21
C PRO A 262 14.45 -16.79 3.28
N ASN A 263 14.20 -16.46 2.01
CA ASN A 263 15.25 -16.12 1.04
C ASN A 263 15.99 -14.83 1.41
N ILE A 264 15.31 -13.88 2.06
CA ILE A 264 15.93 -12.65 2.54
C ILE A 264 16.85 -12.94 3.73
N ILE A 265 16.42 -13.83 4.64
CA ILE A 265 17.29 -14.24 5.75
C ILE A 265 18.49 -15.04 5.24
N ARG A 266 18.33 -15.88 4.21
CA ARG A 266 19.46 -16.53 3.53
C ARG A 266 20.42 -15.53 2.88
N TYR A 267 19.91 -14.43 2.32
CA TYR A 267 20.77 -13.35 1.85
C TYR A 267 21.60 -12.75 3.00
N ILE A 268 20.99 -12.53 4.17
CA ILE A 268 21.69 -12.06 5.36
C ILE A 268 22.76 -13.08 5.81
N ASP A 269 22.42 -14.38 5.86
CA ASP A 269 23.39 -15.45 6.16
C ASP A 269 24.59 -15.42 5.20
N ASN A 270 24.35 -15.22 3.90
CA ASN A 270 25.42 -15.13 2.90
C ASN A 270 26.31 -13.89 3.10
N VAL A 271 25.76 -12.78 3.61
CA VAL A 271 26.57 -11.62 3.98
C VAL A 271 27.42 -11.97 5.19
N LEU A 272 26.85 -12.59 6.22
CA LEU A 272 27.57 -13.02 7.43
C LEU A 272 28.70 -14.01 7.13
N TYR A 273 28.46 -14.96 6.21
CA TYR A 273 29.47 -15.93 5.79
C TYR A 273 30.74 -15.27 5.25
N LYS A 274 30.63 -14.14 4.52
CA LYS A 274 31.80 -13.39 4.01
C LYS A 274 32.68 -12.82 5.11
N TYR A 275 32.14 -12.64 6.31
CA TYR A 275 32.86 -12.16 7.49
C TYR A 275 33.17 -13.30 8.48
N ASN A 276 33.10 -14.56 8.05
CA ASN A 276 33.30 -15.75 8.89
C ASN A 276 32.36 -15.83 10.10
N MET A 277 31.17 -15.23 10.00
CA MET A 277 30.15 -15.27 11.05
C MET A 277 29.17 -16.43 10.81
N PRO A 278 28.62 -17.03 11.87
CA PRO A 278 27.58 -18.05 11.74
C PRO A 278 26.30 -17.45 11.14
N PRO A 279 25.38 -18.30 10.65
CA PRO A 279 24.07 -17.85 10.20
C PRO A 279 23.32 -17.08 11.30
N VAL A 280 22.30 -16.33 10.88
CA VAL A 280 21.35 -15.70 11.81
C VAL A 280 20.79 -16.76 12.76
N LYS A 281 20.80 -16.45 14.07
CA LYS A 281 20.28 -17.35 15.12
C LYS A 281 18.83 -17.73 14.83
N LEU A 282 18.46 -18.99 15.03
CA LEU A 282 17.08 -19.45 14.83
C LEU A 282 16.09 -18.77 15.79
N THR A 283 16.57 -18.24 16.91
CA THR A 283 15.76 -17.48 17.88
C THR A 283 15.54 -16.02 17.48
N SER A 284 16.29 -15.51 16.49
CA SER A 284 16.22 -14.11 16.05
C SER A 284 14.88 -13.79 15.39
N LYS A 285 14.31 -12.65 15.77
CA LYS A 285 13.09 -12.08 15.19
C LYS A 285 13.44 -10.84 14.40
N ILE A 286 14.15 -11.01 13.29
CA ILE A 286 14.66 -9.89 12.48
C ILE A 286 13.50 -9.00 11.97
N CYS A 287 12.41 -9.62 11.54
CA CYS A 287 11.21 -8.93 11.10
C CYS A 287 9.97 -9.53 11.75
N LEU A 288 8.99 -8.69 12.10
CA LEU A 288 7.67 -9.07 12.56
C LEU A 288 6.60 -8.32 11.79
N PHE A 289 5.39 -8.89 11.70
CA PHE A 289 4.27 -8.28 10.99
C PHE A 289 3.04 -8.19 11.89
N SER A 290 2.46 -7.00 11.94
CA SER A 290 1.24 -6.69 12.66
C SER A 290 0.25 -6.00 11.71
N SER A 291 -1.01 -5.88 12.09
CA SER A 291 -2.07 -5.28 11.28
C SER A 291 -3.00 -4.41 12.11
N TRP A 292 -3.56 -3.39 11.46
CA TRP A 292 -4.69 -2.61 11.98
C TRP A 292 -6.04 -2.97 11.36
N ALA A 293 -6.05 -3.74 10.27
CA ALA A 293 -7.28 -4.06 9.54
C ALA A 293 -8.17 -4.96 10.41
N GLY A 294 -9.33 -4.45 10.84
CA GLY A 294 -10.24 -5.15 11.75
C GLY A 294 -10.00 -4.91 13.25
N GLY A 295 -8.97 -4.15 13.62
CA GLY A 295 -8.67 -3.80 15.02
C GLY A 295 -8.73 -2.30 15.31
N ASP A 296 -8.38 -1.46 14.34
CA ASP A 296 -8.45 -0.01 14.45
C ASP A 296 -9.87 0.52 14.20
N ARG A 297 -10.51 0.93 15.29
CA ARG A 297 -11.89 1.42 15.38
C ARG A 297 -11.98 2.92 15.67
N ASP A 298 -10.86 3.62 15.77
CA ASP A 298 -10.83 5.08 15.93
C ASP A 298 -11.57 5.74 14.75
N GLY A 299 -12.73 6.34 15.07
CA GLY A 299 -13.62 6.95 14.11
C GLY A 299 -14.17 5.97 13.05
N ASN A 300 -14.14 4.65 13.28
CA ASN A 300 -14.73 3.68 12.37
C ASN A 300 -15.81 2.85 13.06
N PRO A 301 -17.09 3.27 12.98
CA PRO A 301 -18.18 2.55 13.64
C PRO A 301 -18.43 1.15 13.07
N TYR A 302 -17.88 0.85 11.88
CA TYR A 302 -18.04 -0.46 11.23
C TYR A 302 -17.07 -1.54 11.74
N VAL A 303 -16.05 -1.16 12.51
CA VAL A 303 -15.16 -2.12 13.18
C VAL A 303 -15.80 -2.52 14.50
N LEU A 304 -16.63 -3.55 14.43
CA LEU A 304 -17.34 -4.09 15.58
C LEU A 304 -16.44 -5.07 16.35
N PRO A 305 -16.75 -5.35 17.63
CA PRO A 305 -16.07 -6.41 18.38
C PRO A 305 -16.00 -7.74 17.61
N GLU A 306 -17.09 -8.13 16.94
CA GLU A 306 -17.19 -9.36 16.15
C GLU A 306 -16.30 -9.33 14.90
N THR A 307 -16.07 -8.14 14.31
CA THR A 307 -15.11 -7.94 13.22
C THR A 307 -13.70 -8.31 13.68
N THR A 308 -13.29 -7.85 14.87
CA THR A 308 -11.99 -8.18 15.45
C THR A 308 -11.82 -9.68 15.66
N LYS A 309 -12.84 -10.35 16.22
CA LYS A 309 -12.83 -11.81 16.40
C LYS A 309 -12.71 -12.54 15.07
N TYR A 310 -13.51 -12.15 14.08
CA TYR A 310 -13.48 -12.74 12.75
C TYR A 310 -12.09 -12.62 12.11
N VAL A 311 -11.49 -11.43 12.12
CA VAL A 311 -10.18 -11.20 11.50
C VAL A 311 -9.07 -12.00 12.20
N CYS A 312 -9.04 -12.05 13.53
CA CYS A 312 -8.08 -12.89 14.25
C CYS A 312 -8.21 -14.38 13.88
N TYR A 313 -9.44 -14.88 13.77
CA TYR A 313 -9.69 -16.27 13.41
C TYR A 313 -9.33 -16.55 11.94
N MET A 314 -9.68 -15.64 11.03
CA MET A 314 -9.32 -15.71 9.61
C MET A 314 -7.80 -15.72 9.43
N ASN A 315 -7.08 -14.85 10.14
CA ASN A 315 -5.61 -14.80 10.10
C ASN A 315 -4.99 -16.11 10.62
N LYS A 316 -5.55 -16.72 11.67
CA LYS A 316 -5.12 -18.03 12.17
C LYS A 316 -5.34 -19.15 11.14
N ILE A 317 -6.53 -19.20 10.54
CA ILE A 317 -6.86 -20.15 9.48
C ILE A 317 -5.86 -20.00 8.33
N ARG A 318 -5.66 -18.77 7.83
CA ARG A 318 -4.78 -18.55 6.69
C ARG A 318 -3.32 -18.85 7.02
N GLY A 319 -2.83 -18.44 8.19
CA GLY A 319 -1.49 -18.77 8.66
C GLY A 319 -1.23 -20.29 8.61
N CYS A 320 -2.13 -21.08 9.19
CA CYS A 320 -2.04 -22.54 9.15
C CYS A 320 -2.15 -23.11 7.72
N GLU A 321 -3.05 -22.59 6.88
CA GLU A 321 -3.18 -22.99 5.47
C GLU A 321 -1.90 -22.74 4.65
N LEU A 322 -1.13 -21.70 4.97
CA LEU A 322 0.15 -21.41 4.31
C LEU A 322 1.28 -22.36 4.77
N PHE A 323 1.27 -22.80 6.03
CA PHE A 323 2.22 -23.78 6.53
C PHE A 323 1.94 -25.20 6.03
N ILE A 324 0.69 -25.59 5.82
CA ILE A 324 0.30 -26.92 5.33
C ILE A 324 1.12 -27.36 4.09
N PRO A 325 1.17 -26.61 2.96
CA PRO A 325 1.96 -27.01 1.80
C PRO A 325 3.47 -27.01 2.08
N MET A 326 3.95 -26.20 3.03
CA MET A 326 5.36 -26.25 3.45
C MET A 326 5.67 -27.56 4.18
N ILE A 327 4.79 -27.99 5.08
CA ILE A 327 4.93 -29.28 5.77
C ILE A 327 4.76 -30.44 4.79
N GLU A 328 3.84 -30.37 3.82
CA GLU A 328 3.68 -31.40 2.77
C GLU A 328 4.95 -31.57 1.95
N ASN A 329 5.62 -30.46 1.58
CA ASN A 329 6.93 -30.50 0.93
C ASN A 329 7.98 -31.18 1.83
N LEU A 330 8.04 -30.85 3.12
CA LEU A 330 8.95 -31.53 4.06
C LEU A 330 8.64 -33.03 4.19
N ILE A 331 7.36 -33.42 4.25
CA ILE A 331 6.96 -34.84 4.29
C ILE A 331 7.44 -35.55 3.03
N ARG A 332 7.29 -34.94 1.85
CA ARG A 332 7.75 -35.53 0.58
C ARG A 332 9.27 -35.68 0.57
N ASP A 333 10.00 -34.64 0.98
CA ASP A 333 11.43 -34.52 0.71
C ASP A 333 12.31 -35.08 1.84
N LEU A 334 11.84 -35.12 3.10
CA LEU A 334 12.62 -35.56 4.26
C LEU A 334 12.50 -37.08 4.51
N THR A 335 13.02 -37.89 3.58
CA THR A 335 12.82 -39.35 3.53
C THR A 335 13.82 -40.17 4.38
N ILE A 336 14.58 -39.50 5.22
CA ILE A 336 15.76 -40.07 5.89
C ILE A 336 15.32 -41.00 7.03
N HIS A 337 16.03 -42.13 7.16
CA HIS A 337 15.79 -43.10 8.22
C HIS A 337 16.72 -42.91 9.44
N GLN A 338 17.90 -42.31 9.24
CA GLN A 338 18.87 -42.04 10.30
C GLN A 338 18.41 -40.86 11.18
N CYS A 339 18.22 -41.14 12.47
CA CYS A 339 17.87 -40.16 13.49
C CYS A 339 18.38 -40.60 14.86
N THR A 340 18.46 -39.64 15.78
CA THR A 340 18.87 -39.87 17.15
C THR A 340 17.83 -40.66 17.94
N ASN A 341 18.28 -41.40 18.96
CA ASN A 341 17.35 -42.20 19.80
C ASN A 341 16.39 -41.31 20.60
N ASN A 342 16.86 -40.14 21.04
CA ASN A 342 16.01 -39.14 21.70
C ASN A 342 14.85 -38.72 20.80
N PHE A 343 15.13 -38.42 19.53
CA PHE A 343 14.10 -38.05 18.57
C PHE A 343 13.11 -39.20 18.30
N LYS A 344 13.59 -40.46 18.20
CA LYS A 344 12.69 -41.62 18.08
C LYS A 344 11.71 -41.74 19.25
N ASN A 345 12.20 -41.52 20.47
CA ASN A 345 11.37 -41.55 21.68
C ASN A 345 10.38 -40.38 21.70
N TYR A 346 10.83 -39.18 21.33
CA TYR A 346 9.97 -38.00 21.20
C TYR A 346 8.83 -38.23 20.18
N VAL A 347 9.15 -38.77 18.99
CA VAL A 347 8.14 -39.07 17.96
C VAL A 347 7.13 -40.09 18.45
N LYS A 348 7.58 -41.12 19.19
CA LYS A 348 6.66 -42.09 19.80
C LYS A 348 5.75 -41.42 20.82
N MET A 349 6.28 -40.53 21.67
CA MET A 349 5.50 -39.80 22.67
C MET A 349 4.39 -38.97 22.04
N ILE A 350 4.68 -38.16 21.02
CA ILE A 350 3.67 -37.33 20.35
C ILE A 350 2.66 -38.18 19.56
N GLU A 351 3.05 -39.35 19.05
CA GLU A 351 2.12 -40.27 18.40
C GLU A 351 1.21 -40.97 19.41
N ASP A 352 1.73 -41.37 20.57
CA ASP A 352 0.96 -41.95 21.67
C ASP A 352 -0.05 -40.91 22.20
N GLU A 353 0.35 -39.64 22.33
CA GLU A 353 -0.54 -38.52 22.65
C GLU A 353 -1.69 -38.40 21.62
N VAL A 354 -1.34 -38.32 20.33
CA VAL A 354 -2.31 -38.18 19.24
C VAL A 354 -3.24 -39.39 19.14
N SER A 355 -2.73 -40.59 19.43
CA SER A 355 -3.52 -41.84 19.42
C SER A 355 -4.69 -41.79 20.40
N ASN A 356 -4.61 -41.00 21.48
CA ASN A 356 -5.72 -40.81 22.40
C ASN A 356 -6.93 -40.09 21.77
N TYR A 357 -6.76 -39.46 20.61
CA TYR A 357 -7.79 -38.62 19.96
C TYR A 357 -8.29 -39.19 18.63
N ILE A 358 -7.48 -40.00 17.94
CA ILE A 358 -7.81 -40.51 16.60
C ILE A 358 -8.32 -41.96 16.59
N TYR A 359 -8.39 -42.60 17.76
CA TYR A 359 -8.98 -43.91 17.97
C TYR A 359 -10.22 -43.80 18.86
N ASP A 360 -11.20 -44.69 18.63
CA ASP A 360 -12.34 -44.85 19.53
C ASP A 360 -11.98 -45.66 20.79
N LYS A 361 -12.97 -45.85 21.67
CA LYS A 361 -12.80 -46.61 22.92
C LYS A 361 -12.42 -48.08 22.72
N ASP A 362 -12.67 -48.63 21.53
CA ASP A 362 -12.35 -50.01 21.15
C ASP A 362 -11.00 -50.09 20.41
N ASN A 363 -10.19 -49.02 20.44
CA ASN A 363 -8.95 -48.87 19.69
C ASN A 363 -9.12 -49.02 18.16
N LYS A 364 -10.29 -48.70 17.61
CA LYS A 364 -10.50 -48.61 16.17
C LYS A 364 -10.25 -47.19 15.69
N TYR A 365 -9.49 -47.10 14.62
CA TYR A 365 -9.14 -45.82 14.00
C TYR A 365 -10.38 -45.12 13.44
N LEU A 366 -10.56 -43.83 13.78
CA LEU A 366 -11.70 -43.00 13.38
C LEU A 366 -11.63 -42.60 11.90
N THR A 367 -11.69 -43.61 11.01
CA THR A 367 -11.50 -43.48 9.56
C THR A 367 -12.42 -42.44 8.94
N SER A 368 -13.68 -42.35 9.39
CA SER A 368 -14.65 -41.37 8.87
C SER A 368 -14.24 -39.92 9.10
N LYS A 369 -13.44 -39.63 10.14
CA LYS A 369 -12.97 -38.27 10.47
C LYS A 369 -11.57 -37.99 9.96
N PHE A 370 -10.67 -38.97 10.08
CA PHE A 370 -9.26 -38.80 9.80
C PHE A 370 -8.77 -39.54 8.56
N MET A 371 -9.63 -40.04 7.65
CA MET A 371 -9.26 -40.82 6.45
C MET A 371 -8.00 -40.35 5.71
N TRP A 372 -7.78 -39.03 5.68
CA TRP A 372 -6.66 -38.33 5.06
C TRP A 372 -5.32 -38.40 5.82
N PHE A 373 -5.28 -38.98 7.03
CA PHE A 373 -4.13 -38.99 7.95
C PHE A 373 -3.97 -40.33 8.70
N SER A 374 -3.22 -41.27 8.13
CA SER A 374 -2.70 -42.42 8.89
C SER A 374 -1.20 -42.25 9.15
N PRO A 375 -0.79 -41.76 10.33
CA PRO A 375 0.64 -41.69 10.68
C PRO A 375 1.24 -43.11 10.81
N PHE A 376 0.39 -44.13 11.00
CA PHE A 376 0.77 -45.51 11.28
C PHE A 376 0.78 -46.46 10.07
N SER A 377 0.86 -45.92 8.84
CA SER A 377 1.00 -46.77 7.65
C SER A 377 2.14 -47.78 7.83
N LYS A 378 1.85 -49.07 7.63
CA LYS A 378 2.83 -50.16 7.76
C LYS A 378 4.07 -49.94 6.89
N SER A 379 3.96 -49.19 5.79
CA SER A 379 5.05 -48.89 4.84
C SER A 379 6.12 -47.93 5.40
N ASN A 380 5.82 -47.12 6.44
CA ASN A 380 6.64 -45.96 6.81
C ASN A 380 7.31 -46.05 8.20
N LYS A 381 7.37 -47.25 8.81
CA LYS A 381 7.87 -47.41 10.20
C LYS A 381 9.27 -46.84 10.44
N LYS A 382 10.14 -46.86 9.43
CA LYS A 382 11.54 -46.41 9.52
C LYS A 382 11.72 -44.91 9.22
N GLU A 383 10.70 -44.22 8.73
CA GLU A 383 10.77 -42.81 8.32
C GLU A 383 10.32 -41.89 9.47
N ILE A 384 11.15 -41.79 10.50
CA ILE A 384 10.79 -41.17 11.79
C ILE A 384 10.44 -39.68 11.64
N TYR A 385 11.19 -38.92 10.82
CA TYR A 385 10.87 -37.50 10.59
C TYR A 385 9.53 -37.31 9.88
N ARG A 386 9.24 -38.13 8.85
CA ARG A 386 7.95 -38.08 8.15
C ARG A 386 6.78 -38.34 9.09
N ARG A 387 6.95 -39.23 10.06
CA ARG A 387 5.94 -39.50 11.09
C ARG A 387 5.68 -38.28 11.97
N ALA A 388 6.74 -37.61 12.44
CA ALA A 388 6.63 -36.35 13.18
C ALA A 388 5.92 -35.26 12.37
N LEU A 389 6.34 -35.06 11.12
CA LEU A 389 5.76 -34.04 10.23
C LEU A 389 4.31 -34.33 9.85
N ARG A 390 3.94 -35.62 9.77
CA ARG A 390 2.56 -36.06 9.60
C ARG A 390 1.70 -35.62 10.79
N VAL A 391 2.19 -35.77 12.02
CA VAL A 391 1.50 -35.24 13.22
C VAL A 391 1.32 -33.73 13.11
N VAL A 392 2.37 -32.98 12.78
CA VAL A 392 2.30 -31.52 12.56
C VAL A 392 1.22 -31.16 11.54
N TRP A 393 1.21 -31.84 10.40
CA TRP A 393 0.23 -31.61 9.34
C TRP A 393 -1.21 -31.87 9.82
N ALA A 394 -1.43 -32.94 10.58
CA ALA A 394 -2.74 -33.23 11.18
C ALA A 394 -3.16 -32.16 12.20
N LYS A 395 -2.26 -31.75 13.11
CA LYS A 395 -2.53 -30.67 14.08
C LYS A 395 -2.88 -29.35 13.37
N LEU A 396 -2.18 -28.97 12.28
CA LEU A 396 -2.51 -27.78 11.47
C LEU A 396 -3.89 -27.89 10.79
N LYS A 397 -4.21 -29.03 10.18
CA LYS A 397 -5.52 -29.26 9.56
C LYS A 397 -6.66 -29.18 10.59
N SER A 398 -6.43 -29.69 11.79
CA SER A 398 -7.37 -29.59 12.92
C SER A 398 -7.60 -28.15 13.35
N VAL A 399 -6.55 -27.31 13.45
CA VAL A 399 -6.72 -25.86 13.71
C VAL A 399 -7.64 -25.24 12.65
N VAL A 400 -7.36 -25.49 11.36
CA VAL A 400 -8.15 -24.95 10.26
C VAL A 400 -9.62 -25.40 10.35
N HIS A 401 -9.87 -26.68 10.67
CA HIS A 401 -11.21 -27.21 10.82
C HIS A 401 -11.98 -26.55 11.97
N VAL A 402 -11.38 -26.50 13.16
CA VAL A 402 -11.97 -25.90 14.37
C VAL A 402 -12.31 -24.44 14.14
N TYR A 403 -11.35 -23.65 13.64
CA TYR A 403 -11.55 -22.22 13.46
C TYR A 403 -12.51 -21.89 12.30
N LYS A 404 -12.60 -22.73 11.25
CA LYS A 404 -13.64 -22.60 10.23
C LYS A 404 -15.04 -22.85 10.82
N ALA A 405 -15.20 -23.87 11.67
CA ALA A 405 -16.45 -24.11 12.38
C ALA A 405 -16.83 -22.94 13.31
N LEU A 406 -15.86 -22.39 14.06
CA LEU A 406 -16.06 -21.21 14.91
C LEU A 406 -16.52 -19.97 14.11
N ILE A 407 -15.90 -19.69 12.96
CA ILE A 407 -16.32 -18.60 12.07
C ILE A 407 -17.73 -18.85 11.51
N ALA A 408 -18.01 -20.08 11.08
CA ALA A 408 -19.31 -20.48 10.55
C ALA A 408 -20.40 -20.62 11.64
N ARG A 409 -20.05 -20.41 12.92
CA ARG A 409 -20.92 -20.62 14.09
C ARG A 409 -21.53 -22.03 14.14
N GLN A 410 -20.75 -23.01 13.67
CA GLN A 410 -21.10 -24.43 13.71
C GLN A 410 -20.52 -25.08 14.97
N PRO A 411 -21.11 -26.19 15.45
CA PRO A 411 -20.54 -26.93 16.57
C PRO A 411 -19.12 -27.40 16.24
N VAL A 412 -18.18 -27.14 17.16
CA VAL A 412 -16.81 -27.62 17.03
C VAL A 412 -16.76 -29.12 17.36
N ASP A 413 -16.17 -29.91 16.48
CA ASP A 413 -15.90 -31.32 16.76
C ASP A 413 -14.77 -31.45 17.78
N LYS A 414 -15.07 -32.11 18.91
CA LYS A 414 -14.15 -32.24 20.05
C LYS A 414 -12.88 -33.01 19.72
N ASP A 415 -12.89 -33.90 18.73
CA ASP A 415 -11.70 -34.67 18.36
C ASP A 415 -10.70 -33.77 17.61
N PHE A 416 -11.19 -32.88 16.74
CA PHE A 416 -10.36 -31.86 16.10
C PHE A 416 -9.87 -30.81 17.09
N GLU A 417 -10.71 -30.38 18.03
CA GLU A 417 -10.34 -29.43 19.09
C GLU A 417 -9.22 -29.96 19.98
N LYS A 418 -9.22 -31.25 20.32
CA LYS A 418 -8.15 -31.88 21.10
C LYS A 418 -6.87 -32.09 20.29
N LEU A 419 -6.98 -32.33 19.00
CA LEU A 419 -5.83 -32.60 18.13
C LEU A 419 -5.11 -31.31 17.67
N MET A 420 -5.77 -30.16 17.68
CA MET A 420 -5.19 -28.92 17.13
C MET A 420 -4.01 -28.40 17.97
N PHE A 421 -3.13 -27.61 17.34
CA PHE A 421 -2.09 -26.88 18.08
C PHE A 421 -2.71 -25.86 19.05
N THR A 422 -2.19 -25.84 20.27
CA THR A 422 -2.61 -24.93 21.35
C THR A 422 -1.76 -23.66 21.41
N SER A 423 -0.52 -23.71 20.91
CA SER A 423 0.43 -22.60 20.92
C SER A 423 1.37 -22.65 19.71
N THR A 424 2.03 -21.53 19.40
CA THR A 424 3.04 -21.49 18.35
C THR A 424 4.31 -22.24 18.78
N GLU A 425 4.61 -22.23 20.08
CA GLU A 425 5.74 -22.89 20.70
C GLU A 425 5.67 -24.41 20.53
N GLU A 426 4.48 -25.01 20.69
CA GLU A 426 4.24 -26.43 20.43
C GLU A 426 4.53 -26.82 18.97
N PHE A 427 4.13 -25.96 18.03
CA PHE A 427 4.43 -26.17 16.61
C PHE A 427 5.93 -26.06 16.32
N GLU A 428 6.58 -25.05 16.89
CA GLU A 428 8.01 -24.83 16.73
C GLU A 428 8.84 -25.99 17.31
N GLU A 429 8.49 -26.48 18.50
CA GLU A 429 9.20 -27.54 19.21
C GLU A 429 9.39 -28.78 18.34
N ILE A 430 8.33 -29.27 17.71
CA ILE A 430 8.41 -30.48 16.87
C ILE A 430 9.40 -30.30 15.71
N LEU A 431 9.42 -29.14 15.06
CA LEU A 431 10.37 -28.87 13.98
C LEU A 431 11.79 -28.64 14.48
N MET A 432 11.95 -28.05 15.67
CA MET A 432 13.25 -27.90 16.32
C MET A 432 13.83 -29.25 16.75
N GLU A 433 13.02 -30.19 17.20
CA GLU A 433 13.47 -31.57 17.48
C GLU A 433 13.89 -32.30 16.20
N CYS A 434 13.18 -32.09 15.08
CA CYS A 434 13.63 -32.57 13.77
C CYS A 434 14.99 -31.96 13.41
N TYR A 435 15.14 -30.65 13.60
CA TYR A 435 16.38 -29.91 13.31
C TYR A 435 17.55 -30.44 14.14
N LYS A 436 17.40 -30.53 15.47
CA LYS A 436 18.43 -31.05 16.39
C LYS A 436 18.86 -32.46 15.99
N SER A 437 17.90 -33.36 15.73
CA SER A 437 18.21 -34.75 15.36
C SER A 437 18.98 -34.85 14.04
N LEU A 438 18.66 -34.01 13.05
CA LEU A 438 19.41 -33.93 11.79
C LEU A 438 20.84 -33.44 12.02
N ILE A 439 21.03 -32.38 12.81
CA ILE A 439 22.36 -31.85 13.14
C ILE A 439 23.20 -32.92 13.84
N GLU A 440 22.68 -33.52 14.92
CA GLU A 440 23.37 -34.54 15.72
C GLU A 440 23.68 -35.82 14.92
N SER A 441 22.86 -36.14 13.92
CA SER A 441 23.07 -37.28 13.04
C SER A 441 23.98 -36.98 11.84
N GLY A 442 24.61 -35.80 11.77
CA GLY A 442 25.51 -35.40 10.68
C GLY A 442 24.83 -34.90 9.40
N ASN A 443 23.52 -34.66 9.42
CA ASN A 443 22.71 -34.23 8.27
C ASN A 443 22.50 -32.71 8.22
N ILE A 444 23.57 -31.94 8.50
CA ILE A 444 23.51 -30.48 8.65
C ILE A 444 22.98 -29.78 7.41
N LEU A 445 23.43 -30.19 6.21
CA LEU A 445 22.97 -29.60 4.95
C LEU A 445 21.44 -29.70 4.76
N ILE A 446 20.83 -30.75 5.30
CA ILE A 446 19.39 -31.00 5.21
C ILE A 446 18.66 -30.15 6.25
N ALA A 447 19.18 -30.07 7.48
CA ALA A 447 18.65 -29.20 8.53
C ALA A 447 18.65 -27.72 8.12
N GLU A 448 19.76 -27.25 7.53
CA GLU A 448 19.98 -25.89 7.04
C GLU A 448 19.23 -25.56 5.72
N GLY A 449 18.62 -26.58 5.11
CA GLY A 449 17.79 -26.48 3.92
C GLY A 449 16.38 -25.99 4.23
N TYR A 450 15.38 -26.58 3.56
CA TYR A 450 14.00 -26.12 3.62
C TYR A 450 13.37 -26.18 5.03
N LEU A 451 13.82 -27.11 5.90
CA LEU A 451 13.35 -27.18 7.30
C LEU A 451 13.62 -25.87 8.05
N LYS A 452 14.83 -25.31 7.90
CA LYS A 452 15.20 -24.02 8.49
C LYS A 452 14.32 -22.87 7.98
N ASP A 453 13.93 -22.90 6.71
CA ASP A 453 13.02 -21.88 6.15
C ASP A 453 11.63 -21.95 6.80
N VAL A 454 11.13 -23.16 7.06
CA VAL A 454 9.86 -23.35 7.79
C VAL A 454 9.96 -22.82 9.22
N ILE A 455 11.02 -23.17 9.95
CA ILE A 455 11.27 -22.70 11.32
C ILE A 455 11.34 -21.17 11.38
N ARG A 456 12.04 -20.54 10.41
CA ARG A 456 12.11 -19.07 10.29
C ARG A 456 10.73 -18.44 10.10
N ASN A 457 9.88 -19.03 9.25
CA ASN A 457 8.52 -18.54 9.07
C ASN A 457 7.68 -18.68 10.34
N ILE A 458 7.83 -19.77 11.10
CA ILE A 458 7.13 -19.95 12.39
C ILE A 458 7.53 -18.84 13.36
N LYS A 459 8.82 -18.53 13.47
CA LYS A 459 9.32 -17.47 14.36
C LYS A 459 8.76 -16.08 14.06
N ILE A 460 8.43 -15.82 12.80
CA ILE A 460 8.02 -14.50 12.33
C ILE A 460 6.50 -14.36 12.30
N PHE A 461 5.79 -15.36 11.76
CA PHE A 461 4.35 -15.32 11.53
C PHE A 461 3.54 -16.05 12.61
N GLY A 462 4.16 -17.02 13.29
CA GLY A 462 3.47 -17.93 14.22
C GLY A 462 2.24 -18.59 13.60
N LEU A 463 1.30 -19.03 14.43
CA LEU A 463 0.03 -19.59 13.95
C LEU A 463 -0.94 -18.53 13.42
N HIS A 464 -0.69 -17.24 13.67
CA HIS A 464 -1.67 -16.17 13.44
C HIS A 464 -1.39 -15.30 12.23
N LEU A 465 -0.33 -15.57 11.44
CA LEU A 465 0.10 -14.75 10.30
C LEU A 465 0.52 -13.32 10.66
N MET A 466 -0.36 -12.52 11.24
CA MET A 466 -0.11 -11.16 11.72
C MET A 466 -0.79 -10.95 13.07
N LYS A 467 -0.13 -10.23 13.98
CA LYS A 467 -0.77 -9.74 15.21
C LYS A 467 -1.72 -8.60 14.91
N LEU A 468 -2.86 -8.53 15.59
CA LEU A 468 -3.84 -7.46 15.42
C LEU A 468 -3.71 -6.42 16.53
N ASP A 469 -3.38 -5.17 16.19
CA ASP A 469 -3.48 -4.06 17.13
C ASP A 469 -4.93 -3.60 17.26
N ILE A 470 -5.33 -3.24 18.48
CA ILE A 470 -6.61 -2.59 18.76
C ILE A 470 -6.34 -1.11 18.96
N ARG A 471 -7.11 -0.22 18.33
CA ARG A 471 -6.95 1.23 18.50
C ARG A 471 -8.30 1.90 18.74
N GLN A 472 -8.42 2.68 19.80
CA GLN A 472 -9.65 3.42 20.15
C GLN A 472 -9.31 4.81 20.69
N ASP A 473 -10.23 5.77 20.49
CA ASP A 473 -10.16 7.13 21.03
C ASP A 473 -10.41 7.14 22.55
N SER A 474 -9.57 7.86 23.31
CA SER A 474 -9.63 7.98 24.78
C SER A 474 -11.00 8.44 25.28
N GLU A 475 -11.69 9.31 24.54
CA GLU A 475 -13.02 9.82 24.88
C GLU A 475 -14.04 8.69 25.01
N LYS A 476 -13.91 7.62 24.21
CA LYS A 476 -14.83 6.47 24.26
C LYS A 476 -14.69 5.68 25.56
N HIS A 477 -13.48 5.57 26.10
CA HIS A 477 -13.25 4.93 27.40
C HIS A 477 -13.83 5.79 28.53
N ILE A 478 -13.64 7.11 28.46
CA ILE A 478 -14.20 8.07 29.44
C ILE A 478 -15.73 8.02 29.45
N ILE A 479 -16.37 8.00 28.28
CA ILE A 479 -17.84 7.87 28.16
C ILE A 479 -18.32 6.56 28.80
N ALA A 480 -17.61 5.46 28.56
CA ALA A 480 -17.94 4.18 29.17
C ALA A 480 -17.79 4.21 30.71
N MET A 481 -16.73 4.84 31.22
CA MET A 481 -16.50 4.98 32.67
C MET A 481 -17.53 5.90 33.34
N ASN A 482 -17.93 6.99 32.68
CA ASN A 482 -18.98 7.86 33.15
C ASN A 482 -20.29 7.10 33.37
N TYR A 483 -20.67 6.24 32.43
CA TYR A 483 -21.86 5.40 32.56
C TYR A 483 -21.75 4.42 33.74
N ILE A 484 -20.58 3.81 33.96
CA ILE A 484 -20.33 2.94 35.13
C ILE A 484 -20.48 3.72 36.43
N CYS A 485 -19.82 4.87 36.54
CA CYS A 485 -19.88 5.73 37.72
C CYS A 485 -21.32 6.16 38.03
N GLU A 486 -22.08 6.60 37.02
CA GLU A 486 -23.47 7.01 37.17
C GLU A 486 -24.35 5.87 37.70
N LYS A 487 -24.22 4.65 37.17
CA LYS A 487 -24.96 3.48 37.64
C LYS A 487 -24.57 3.03 39.05
N LEU A 488 -23.35 3.32 39.47
CA LEU A 488 -22.86 3.05 40.83
C LEU A 488 -23.14 4.19 41.81
N ASN A 489 -23.86 5.25 41.39
CA ASN A 489 -24.07 6.48 42.16
C ASN A 489 -22.76 7.14 42.64
N LEU A 490 -21.70 7.01 41.84
CA LEU A 490 -20.42 7.69 42.03
C LEU A 490 -20.40 9.02 41.26
N LYS A 491 -19.52 9.93 41.64
CA LYS A 491 -19.24 11.14 40.86
C LYS A 491 -18.82 10.73 39.44
N LYS A 492 -19.31 11.44 38.42
CA LYS A 492 -18.94 11.15 37.02
C LYS A 492 -17.42 11.26 36.87
N TYR A 493 -16.84 10.28 36.20
CA TYR A 493 -15.40 10.19 36.01
C TYR A 493 -14.80 11.42 35.28
N SER A 494 -15.54 12.00 34.33
CA SER A 494 -15.14 13.23 33.63
C SER A 494 -15.04 14.46 34.52
N ASP A 495 -15.75 14.47 35.65
CA ASP A 495 -15.80 15.58 36.60
C ASP A 495 -14.66 15.51 37.63
N LEU A 496 -13.86 14.44 37.60
CA LEU A 496 -12.64 14.29 38.38
C LEU A 496 -11.48 15.02 37.69
N ASP A 497 -10.63 15.66 38.47
CA ASP A 497 -9.34 16.16 37.96
C ASP A 497 -8.36 15.00 37.68
N GLU A 498 -7.23 15.28 37.03
CA GLU A 498 -6.28 14.23 36.64
C GLU A 498 -5.72 13.47 37.85
N LYS A 499 -5.45 14.16 38.96
CA LYS A 499 -4.90 13.53 40.16
C LYS A 499 -5.94 12.63 40.83
N GLU A 500 -7.18 13.12 40.94
CA GLU A 500 -8.33 12.35 41.42
C GLU A 500 -8.56 11.11 40.56
N LYS A 501 -8.46 11.23 39.22
CA LYS A 501 -8.59 10.10 38.29
C LYS A 501 -7.51 9.05 38.49
N ILE A 502 -6.25 9.47 38.61
CA ILE A 502 -5.13 8.55 38.86
C ILE A 502 -5.34 7.81 40.18
N THR A 503 -5.65 8.53 41.27
CA THR A 503 -5.90 7.90 42.58
C THR A 503 -7.05 6.91 42.51
N PHE A 504 -8.19 7.32 41.96
CA PHE A 504 -9.37 6.46 41.80
C PHE A 504 -9.07 5.18 40.99
N LEU A 505 -8.39 5.30 39.86
CA LEU A 505 -8.04 4.14 39.03
C LEU A 505 -7.01 3.23 39.72
N THR A 506 -6.05 3.80 40.45
CA THR A 506 -5.04 3.03 41.19
C THR A 506 -5.69 2.16 42.25
N GLU A 507 -6.62 2.72 43.04
CA GLU A 507 -7.36 1.98 44.06
C GLU A 507 -8.14 0.80 43.46
N ILE A 508 -8.77 1.00 42.29
CA ILE A 508 -9.50 -0.06 41.58
C ILE A 508 -8.53 -1.12 41.00
N LEU A 509 -7.40 -0.68 40.47
CA LEU A 509 -6.37 -1.55 39.89
C LEU A 509 -5.63 -2.37 40.94
N GLU A 510 -5.55 -1.91 42.19
CA GLU A 510 -5.03 -2.68 43.33
C GLU A 510 -6.09 -3.59 43.96
N SER A 511 -7.37 -3.24 43.87
CA SER A 511 -8.48 -4.02 44.42
C SER A 511 -8.76 -5.33 43.66
N ASN A 512 -9.08 -6.41 44.37
CA ASN A 512 -9.58 -7.65 43.73
C ASN A 512 -11.10 -7.66 43.51
N ARG A 513 -11.81 -6.62 43.96
CA ARG A 513 -13.27 -6.49 43.80
C ARG A 513 -13.59 -5.96 42.40
N PRO A 514 -14.39 -6.67 41.59
CA PRO A 514 -14.89 -6.15 40.32
C PRO A 514 -15.70 -4.86 40.54
N LEU A 515 -15.51 -3.88 39.67
CA LEU A 515 -16.24 -2.62 39.70
C LEU A 515 -17.53 -2.70 38.87
N ILE A 516 -17.50 -3.37 37.73
CA ILE A 516 -18.60 -3.40 36.76
C ILE A 516 -19.64 -4.45 37.19
N PRO A 517 -20.90 -4.06 37.48
CA PRO A 517 -21.96 -5.02 37.79
C PRO A 517 -22.22 -5.97 36.61
N ASN A 518 -22.41 -7.27 36.89
CA ASN A 518 -22.63 -8.30 35.86
C ASN A 518 -23.86 -8.02 34.97
N ASN A 519 -24.88 -7.34 35.50
CA ASN A 519 -26.14 -7.03 34.81
C ASN A 519 -26.17 -5.63 34.18
N ILE A 520 -25.10 -4.83 34.25
CA ILE A 520 -25.10 -3.44 33.75
C ILE A 520 -25.43 -3.33 32.25
N GLN A 521 -25.18 -4.40 31.49
CA GLN A 521 -25.48 -4.49 30.05
C GLN A 521 -26.94 -4.84 29.76
N GLN A 522 -27.71 -5.27 30.77
CA GLN A 522 -29.11 -5.69 30.65
C GLN A 522 -30.10 -4.60 31.09
N GLU A 523 -29.59 -3.44 31.52
CA GLU A 523 -30.37 -2.27 31.87
C GLU A 523 -31.13 -1.71 30.65
N GLU A 524 -32.23 -0.99 30.91
CA GLU A 524 -32.89 -0.20 29.87
C GLU A 524 -31.97 0.98 29.46
N ASP A 525 -31.93 1.30 28.16
CA ASP A 525 -31.20 2.43 27.58
C ASP A 525 -29.66 2.44 27.76
N VAL A 526 -29.00 1.29 27.60
CA VAL A 526 -27.52 1.22 27.62
C VAL A 526 -26.89 1.97 26.42
N PRO A 527 -25.95 2.91 26.64
CA PRO A 527 -25.26 3.61 25.56
C PRO A 527 -24.49 2.67 24.63
N ASN A 528 -24.65 2.85 23.32
CA ASN A 528 -23.94 2.06 22.30
C ASN A 528 -22.40 2.15 22.45
N ASP A 529 -21.87 3.31 22.83
CA ASP A 529 -20.43 3.49 23.06
C ASP A 529 -19.93 2.63 24.23
N PHE A 530 -20.68 2.57 25.34
CA PHE A 530 -20.36 1.69 26.47
C PHE A 530 -20.37 0.22 26.05
N LEU A 531 -21.44 -0.22 25.36
CA LEU A 531 -21.55 -1.60 24.87
C LEU A 531 -20.41 -1.97 23.93
N ASN A 532 -20.02 -1.08 23.02
CA ASN A 532 -18.92 -1.32 22.09
C ASN A 532 -17.59 -1.49 22.83
N VAL A 533 -17.27 -0.58 23.76
CA VAL A 533 -16.03 -0.64 24.55
C VAL A 533 -15.95 -1.93 25.35
N VAL A 534 -16.99 -2.23 26.12
CA VAL A 534 -17.04 -3.42 26.99
C VAL A 534 -16.99 -4.71 26.17
N LYS A 535 -17.79 -4.85 25.11
CA LYS A 535 -17.76 -6.05 24.25
C LYS A 535 -16.42 -6.23 23.55
N THR A 536 -15.71 -5.13 23.27
CA THR A 536 -14.36 -5.19 22.70
C THR A 536 -13.38 -5.84 23.65
N PHE A 537 -13.33 -5.37 24.90
CA PHE A 537 -12.45 -5.97 25.92
C PHE A 537 -12.85 -7.43 26.21
N ASP A 538 -14.15 -7.71 26.29
CA ASP A 538 -14.64 -9.09 26.44
C ASP A 538 -14.19 -9.99 25.27
N ILE A 539 -14.33 -9.56 24.02
CA ILE A 539 -13.84 -10.36 22.88
C ILE A 539 -12.32 -10.48 22.87
N CYS A 540 -11.58 -9.41 23.15
CA CYS A 540 -10.11 -9.47 23.21
C CYS A 540 -9.64 -10.46 24.28
N SER A 541 -10.38 -10.61 25.38
CA SER A 541 -10.09 -11.60 26.42
C SER A 541 -10.32 -13.07 26.00
N GLN A 542 -11.15 -13.30 24.96
CA GLN A 542 -11.45 -14.63 24.40
C GLN A 542 -10.49 -15.04 23.27
N ILE A 543 -9.81 -14.08 22.65
CA ILE A 543 -8.85 -14.34 21.56
C ILE A 543 -7.52 -14.79 22.17
N GLU A 544 -6.74 -15.63 21.50
CA GLU A 544 -5.40 -16.03 21.98
C GLU A 544 -4.45 -14.82 22.08
N GLU A 545 -3.64 -14.74 23.14
CA GLU A 545 -2.75 -13.59 23.39
C GLU A 545 -1.76 -13.35 22.24
N SER A 546 -1.27 -14.43 21.63
CA SER A 546 -0.35 -14.39 20.48
C SER A 546 -0.95 -13.79 19.22
N ALA A 547 -2.28 -13.72 19.11
CA ALA A 547 -2.97 -13.09 17.99
C ALA A 547 -3.11 -11.58 18.13
N LEU A 548 -2.93 -11.04 19.34
CA LEU A 548 -3.13 -9.62 19.65
C LEU A 548 -1.80 -8.89 19.77
N GLY A 549 -1.80 -7.65 19.28
CA GLY A 549 -0.70 -6.70 19.36
C GLY A 549 -0.91 -5.72 20.50
N ALA A 550 -0.69 -4.43 20.23
CA ALA A 550 -0.89 -3.34 21.17
C ALA A 550 -2.37 -2.95 21.30
N TYR A 551 -2.74 -2.39 22.44
CA TYR A 551 -3.94 -1.56 22.59
C TYR A 551 -3.51 -0.09 22.54
N ILE A 552 -3.85 0.61 21.46
CA ILE A 552 -3.43 1.99 21.19
C ILE A 552 -4.54 2.95 21.61
N VAL A 553 -4.19 3.92 22.46
CA VAL A 553 -5.10 4.95 22.95
C VAL A 553 -4.88 6.23 22.14
N SER A 554 -5.81 6.52 21.24
CA SER A 554 -5.78 7.74 20.40
C SER A 554 -6.28 8.94 21.20
N MET A 555 -5.86 10.14 20.82
CA MET A 555 -6.13 11.40 21.51
C MET A 555 -5.76 11.30 23.01
N CYS A 556 -4.63 10.63 23.29
CA CYS A 556 -4.13 10.49 24.64
C CYS A 556 -3.58 11.83 25.12
N THR A 557 -4.11 12.34 26.23
CA THR A 557 -3.76 13.65 26.79
C THR A 557 -3.25 13.56 28.21
N ASN A 558 -3.52 12.44 28.90
CA ASN A 558 -3.29 12.28 30.33
C ASN A 558 -2.83 10.84 30.66
N ALA A 559 -2.24 10.66 31.85
CA ALA A 559 -1.81 9.32 32.31
C ALA A 559 -3.02 8.45 32.65
N SER A 560 -4.10 9.06 33.16
CA SER A 560 -5.36 8.39 33.45
C SER A 560 -6.00 7.71 32.24
N ASP A 561 -5.78 8.22 31.02
CA ASP A 561 -6.25 7.59 29.77
C ASP A 561 -5.69 6.17 29.61
N ILE A 562 -4.43 5.96 30.00
CA ILE A 562 -3.76 4.65 29.94
C ILE A 562 -4.23 3.74 31.06
N LEU A 563 -4.25 4.25 32.30
CA LEU A 563 -4.73 3.50 33.46
C LEU A 563 -6.19 3.04 33.31
N LEU A 564 -7.02 3.84 32.65
CA LEU A 564 -8.41 3.50 32.39
C LEU A 564 -8.54 2.29 31.45
N VAL A 565 -7.69 2.20 30.43
CA VAL A 565 -7.64 1.02 29.57
C VAL A 565 -7.13 -0.20 30.33
N GLU A 566 -6.10 -0.05 31.17
CA GLU A 566 -5.63 -1.15 32.02
C GLU A 566 -6.73 -1.66 32.97
N PHE A 567 -7.55 -0.76 33.51
CA PHE A 567 -8.72 -1.12 34.28
C PHE A 567 -9.67 -2.01 33.48
N PHE A 568 -10.05 -1.59 32.27
CA PHE A 568 -10.94 -2.41 31.44
C PHE A 568 -10.32 -3.76 31.05
N GLN A 569 -9.02 -3.81 30.76
CA GLN A 569 -8.33 -5.08 30.48
C GLN A 569 -8.36 -6.02 31.68
N LYS A 570 -8.15 -5.49 32.89
CA LYS A 570 -8.21 -6.26 34.14
C LYS A 570 -9.62 -6.78 34.42
N GLU A 571 -10.63 -5.92 34.25
CA GLU A 571 -12.02 -6.24 34.59
C GLU A 571 -12.61 -7.34 33.70
N PHE A 572 -12.30 -7.35 32.40
CA PHE A 572 -12.83 -8.32 31.44
C PHE A 572 -11.97 -9.58 31.28
N LYS A 573 -10.92 -9.71 32.09
CA LYS A 573 -9.97 -10.82 32.01
C LYS A 573 -10.64 -12.17 32.35
N LYS A 574 -10.75 -13.09 31.38
CA LYS A 574 -11.37 -14.42 31.59
C LYS A 574 -10.54 -15.38 32.45
N ASN A 575 -9.24 -15.16 32.55
CA ASN A 575 -8.33 -16.02 33.30
C ASN A 575 -7.29 -15.15 34.03
N ALA A 576 -7.13 -15.34 35.33
CA ALA A 576 -6.18 -14.59 36.16
C ALA A 576 -4.73 -14.63 35.64
N HIS A 577 -4.32 -15.73 34.98
CA HIS A 577 -2.96 -15.91 34.46
C HIS A 577 -2.72 -15.32 33.07
N ARG A 578 -3.79 -14.87 32.39
CA ARG A 578 -3.70 -14.27 31.05
C ARG A 578 -2.83 -13.01 31.06
N LYS A 579 -2.02 -12.75 30.05
CA LYS A 579 -1.38 -11.42 29.89
C LYS A 579 -2.34 -10.43 29.25
N THR A 580 -2.31 -9.19 29.74
CA THR A 580 -3.01 -8.07 29.09
C THR A 580 -2.24 -7.65 27.84
N GLN A 581 -2.92 -6.98 26.91
CA GLN A 581 -2.22 -6.33 25.80
C GLN A 581 -1.41 -5.16 26.35
N ARG A 582 -0.26 -4.88 25.75
CA ARG A 582 0.49 -3.67 26.07
C ARG A 582 -0.32 -2.44 25.65
N VAL A 583 -0.48 -1.48 26.56
CA VAL A 583 -1.21 -0.24 26.28
C VAL A 583 -0.24 0.84 25.80
N VAL A 584 -0.57 1.49 24.69
CA VAL A 584 0.30 2.41 23.97
C VAL A 584 -0.38 3.78 23.83
N PRO A 585 0.10 4.85 24.49
CA PRO A 585 -0.38 6.20 24.22
C PRO A 585 -0.02 6.63 22.80
N LEU A 586 -0.99 7.17 22.05
CA LEU A 586 -0.73 7.88 20.80
C LEU A 586 -0.75 9.39 21.05
N LEU A 587 0.43 10.01 20.91
CA LEU A 587 0.62 11.45 21.00
C LEU A 587 0.48 12.06 19.60
N GLU A 588 -0.61 12.77 19.35
CA GLU A 588 -1.00 13.20 18.01
C GLU A 588 -1.31 14.70 17.86
N THR A 589 -1.35 15.47 18.95
CA THR A 589 -1.49 16.94 18.92
C THR A 589 -0.18 17.62 19.37
N ILE A 590 0.05 18.87 18.96
CA ILE A 590 1.22 19.64 19.39
C ILE A 590 1.23 19.76 20.93
N GLU A 591 0.07 20.02 21.53
CA GLU A 591 -0.06 20.10 22.98
C GLU A 591 0.30 18.78 23.68
N SER A 592 -0.17 17.63 23.16
CA SER A 592 0.16 16.31 23.73
C SER A 592 1.66 16.00 23.64
N LEU A 593 2.33 16.43 22.56
CA LEU A 593 3.79 16.28 22.41
C LEU A 593 4.55 17.14 23.41
N GLN A 594 4.09 18.38 23.64
CA GLN A 594 4.68 19.28 24.62
C GLN A 594 4.49 18.77 26.06
N LYS A 595 3.32 18.19 26.37
CA LYS A 595 2.98 17.60 27.68
C LYS A 595 3.47 16.16 27.86
N SER A 596 4.06 15.55 26.84
CA SER A 596 4.43 14.13 26.81
C SER A 596 5.28 13.68 28.02
N SER A 597 6.19 14.54 28.49
CA SER A 597 6.99 14.28 29.68
C SER A 597 6.15 14.09 30.94
N ILE A 598 5.17 14.97 31.14
CA ILE A 598 4.29 14.96 32.30
C ILE A 598 3.38 13.71 32.26
N ILE A 599 2.85 13.38 31.08
CA ILE A 599 2.02 12.18 30.88
C ILE A 599 2.80 10.92 31.27
N LEU A 600 4.03 10.76 30.76
CA LEU A 600 4.84 9.57 31.03
C LEU A 600 5.31 9.52 32.49
N GLU A 601 5.73 10.65 33.06
CA GLU A 601 6.19 10.73 34.44
C GLU A 601 5.08 10.36 35.43
N ASN A 602 3.89 10.96 35.29
CA ASN A 602 2.72 10.61 36.12
C ASN A 602 2.34 9.13 36.01
N LEU A 603 2.48 8.54 34.81
CA LEU A 603 2.16 7.14 34.56
C LEU A 603 3.19 6.19 35.21
N ILE A 604 4.49 6.48 35.12
CA ILE A 604 5.55 5.62 35.68
C ILE A 604 5.70 5.81 37.20
N GLU A 605 5.40 6.99 37.75
CA GLU A 605 5.37 7.23 39.20
C GLU A 605 4.26 6.45 39.91
N ASN A 606 3.24 6.02 39.17
CA ASN A 606 2.20 5.16 39.70
C ASN A 606 2.75 3.78 40.10
N SER A 607 2.67 3.44 41.39
CA SER A 607 3.21 2.20 41.96
C SER A 607 2.65 0.94 41.29
N TRP A 608 1.35 0.92 41.02
CA TRP A 608 0.70 -0.20 40.35
C TRP A 608 1.25 -0.38 38.93
N TYR A 609 1.32 0.72 38.16
CA TYR A 609 1.79 0.67 36.77
C TYR A 609 3.26 0.29 36.66
N GLN A 610 4.12 0.81 37.55
CA GLN A 610 5.53 0.42 37.59
C GLN A 610 5.70 -1.09 37.83
N ASN A 611 4.94 -1.66 38.78
CA ASN A 611 4.95 -3.09 39.01
C ASN A 611 4.39 -3.86 37.80
N HIS A 612 3.35 -3.34 37.15
CA HIS A 612 2.75 -3.91 35.96
C HIS A 612 3.77 -4.01 34.80
N LEU A 613 4.48 -2.92 34.49
CA LEU A 613 5.55 -2.90 33.49
C LEU A 613 6.66 -3.92 33.81
N ARG A 614 7.09 -3.98 35.08
CA ARG A 614 8.15 -4.90 35.51
C ARG A 614 7.79 -6.36 35.37
N THR A 615 6.56 -6.71 35.72
CA THR A 615 6.11 -8.11 35.81
C THR A 615 5.60 -8.65 34.48
N HIS A 616 5.01 -7.80 33.63
CA HIS A 616 4.34 -8.24 32.41
C HIS A 616 5.02 -7.79 31.11
N PHE A 617 5.83 -6.73 31.14
CA PHE A 617 6.38 -6.09 29.94
C PHE A 617 7.90 -5.80 30.01
N ASP A 618 8.64 -6.50 30.88
CA ASP A 618 10.09 -6.37 31.04
C ASP A 618 10.58 -4.92 31.23
N ASN A 619 9.84 -4.09 31.98
CA ASN A 619 10.11 -2.66 32.14
C ASN A 619 10.17 -1.87 30.81
N LYS A 620 9.36 -2.26 29.80
CA LYS A 620 9.29 -1.55 28.52
C LYS A 620 7.96 -0.81 28.36
N GLN A 621 8.04 0.46 28.00
CA GLN A 621 6.89 1.27 27.61
C GLN A 621 6.96 1.58 26.12
N GLU A 622 5.96 1.19 25.34
CA GLU A 622 5.84 1.60 23.94
C GLU A 622 4.98 2.87 23.85
N ILE A 623 5.40 3.86 23.07
CA ILE A 623 4.70 5.13 22.85
C ILE A 623 4.55 5.33 21.34
N MET A 624 3.33 5.58 20.89
CA MET A 624 3.05 5.87 19.49
C MET A 624 3.09 7.37 19.24
N ILE A 625 3.70 7.77 18.13
CA ILE A 625 3.80 9.18 17.72
C ILE A 625 3.10 9.42 16.38
N GLY A 626 2.20 10.41 16.35
CA GLY A 626 1.39 10.78 15.21
C GLY A 626 1.95 11.99 14.45
N TYR A 627 2.43 11.77 13.23
CA TYR A 627 3.00 12.83 12.40
C TYR A 627 1.95 13.65 11.63
N SER A 628 1.01 12.96 10.96
CA SER A 628 0.05 13.64 10.07
C SER A 628 -0.95 14.49 10.85
N ASP A 629 -1.40 14.00 12.01
CA ASP A 629 -2.39 14.69 12.84
C ASP A 629 -1.75 15.92 13.52
N SER A 630 -0.52 15.82 14.04
CA SER A 630 0.19 16.98 14.59
C SER A 630 0.57 18.00 13.51
N GLY A 631 0.88 17.54 12.29
CA GLY A 631 1.07 18.41 11.12
C GLY A 631 -0.20 19.15 10.69
N LYS A 632 -1.39 18.58 10.92
CA LYS A 632 -2.69 19.25 10.70
C LYS A 632 -2.98 20.29 11.80
N ASP A 633 -2.50 20.07 13.01
CA ASP A 633 -2.70 20.99 14.15
C ASP A 633 -1.82 22.25 14.05
N GLY A 634 -0.52 22.08 13.83
CA GLY A 634 0.46 23.19 13.89
C GLY A 634 1.29 23.42 12.62
N GLY A 635 1.07 22.67 11.55
CA GLY A 635 1.95 22.67 10.38
C GLY A 635 3.11 21.68 10.50
N ARG A 636 3.71 21.33 9.35
CA ARG A 636 4.67 20.21 9.25
C ARG A 636 5.99 20.47 9.99
N PHE A 637 6.53 21.68 9.90
CA PHE A 637 7.80 22.03 10.54
C PHE A 637 7.70 21.87 12.06
N ALA A 638 6.72 22.55 12.68
CA ALA A 638 6.49 22.50 14.11
C ALA A 638 6.22 21.08 14.61
N SER A 639 5.38 20.32 13.89
CA SER A 639 5.16 18.90 14.16
C SER A 639 6.46 18.09 14.19
N ALA A 640 7.33 18.23 13.17
CA ALA A 640 8.59 17.49 13.11
C ALA A 640 9.54 17.86 14.26
N TRP A 641 9.60 19.14 14.62
CA TRP A 641 10.46 19.62 15.71
C TRP A 641 9.97 19.22 17.10
N GLU A 642 8.66 19.36 17.38
CA GLU A 642 8.07 18.93 18.64
C GLU A 642 8.16 17.42 18.83
N LEU A 643 8.03 16.64 17.75
CA LEU A 643 8.27 15.20 17.79
C LEU A 643 9.71 14.86 18.18
N PHE A 644 10.69 15.54 17.59
CA PHE A 644 12.10 15.36 17.94
C PHE A 644 12.35 15.65 19.42
N LYS A 645 11.87 16.81 19.91
CA LYS A 645 11.99 17.20 21.33
C LYS A 645 11.28 16.24 22.27
N ALA A 646 10.06 15.79 21.93
CA ALA A 646 9.29 14.86 22.74
C ALA A 646 10.01 13.52 22.89
N GLN A 647 10.53 12.96 21.79
CA GLN A 647 11.29 11.71 21.82
C GLN A 647 12.53 11.80 22.73
N GLU A 648 13.32 12.88 22.63
CA GLU A 648 14.48 13.10 23.53
C GLU A 648 14.06 13.14 25.00
N LYS A 649 13.01 13.91 25.32
CA LYS A 649 12.48 14.06 26.68
C LYS A 649 11.97 12.72 27.24
N LEU A 650 11.20 11.98 26.46
CA LEU A 650 10.61 10.70 26.87
C LEU A 650 11.68 9.64 27.15
N VAL A 651 12.72 9.56 26.32
CA VAL A 651 13.86 8.66 26.56
C VAL A 651 14.60 9.03 27.85
N ASN A 652 14.81 10.32 28.11
CA ASN A 652 15.47 10.78 29.34
C ASN A 652 14.65 10.45 30.60
N ILE A 653 13.32 10.59 30.53
CA ILE A 653 12.42 10.17 31.62
C ILE A 653 12.46 8.65 31.81
N GLY A 654 12.40 7.88 30.72
CA GLY A 654 12.55 6.43 30.79
C GLY A 654 13.84 6.02 31.50
N LYS A 655 14.98 6.64 31.15
CA LYS A 655 16.26 6.43 31.84
C LYS A 655 16.19 6.77 33.34
N LYS A 656 15.59 7.91 33.71
CA LYS A 656 15.42 8.34 35.11
C LYS A 656 14.71 7.27 35.96
N TYR A 657 13.70 6.60 35.39
CA TYR A 657 12.90 5.58 36.09
C TYR A 657 13.26 4.13 35.74
N SER A 658 14.37 3.89 35.02
CA SER A 658 14.79 2.54 34.57
C SER A 658 13.74 1.80 33.71
N VAL A 659 12.99 2.55 32.91
CA VAL A 659 12.01 2.05 31.93
C VAL A 659 12.55 2.26 30.52
N GLU A 660 12.58 1.19 29.71
CA GLU A 660 12.97 1.26 28.31
C GLU A 660 11.80 1.80 27.48
N VAL A 661 11.91 3.04 27.00
CA VAL A 661 10.94 3.65 26.08
C VAL A 661 11.20 3.20 24.65
N ARG A 662 10.16 2.69 23.99
CA ARG A 662 10.16 2.29 22.58
C ARG A 662 9.18 3.14 21.80
N PHE A 663 9.52 3.52 20.58
CA PHE A 663 8.64 4.30 19.73
C PHE A 663 7.95 3.45 18.68
N PHE A 664 6.65 3.68 18.52
CA PHE A 664 5.86 3.24 17.38
C PHE A 664 5.60 4.43 16.46
N HIS A 665 6.24 4.41 15.29
CA HIS A 665 6.12 5.47 14.30
C HIS A 665 4.81 5.34 13.51
N GLY A 666 3.90 6.30 13.71
CA GLY A 666 2.62 6.40 13.01
C GLY A 666 2.74 6.88 11.55
N ARG A 667 1.58 7.01 10.89
CA ARG A 667 1.48 7.44 9.48
C ARG A 667 1.90 8.91 9.31
N GLY A 668 2.56 9.23 8.20
CA GLY A 668 2.96 10.61 7.86
C GLY A 668 4.37 11.02 8.22
N GLY A 669 5.08 10.18 8.96
CA GLY A 669 6.50 10.39 9.23
C GLY A 669 7.33 10.09 7.99
N SER A 670 8.46 10.79 7.84
CA SER A 670 9.48 10.46 6.84
C SER A 670 9.89 8.97 6.91
N VAL A 671 9.91 8.39 8.11
CA VAL A 671 10.15 6.96 8.38
C VAL A 671 9.06 6.05 7.80
N SER A 672 7.79 6.47 7.80
CA SER A 672 6.63 5.64 7.42
C SER A 672 6.22 5.73 5.94
N ARG A 673 6.72 6.72 5.20
CA ARG A 673 6.13 7.13 3.91
C ARG A 673 6.96 6.80 2.68
N GLY A 674 8.23 6.46 2.81
CA GLY A 674 9.09 6.16 1.64
C GLY A 674 9.19 7.30 0.61
N GLY A 675 8.79 8.52 1.02
CA GLY A 675 8.77 9.73 0.20
C GLY A 675 10.13 10.39 0.02
N GLY A 676 11.05 10.14 0.94
CA GLY A 676 12.48 10.42 0.80
C GLY A 676 13.30 9.19 1.18
N PRO A 677 14.62 9.29 1.30
CA PRO A 677 15.46 8.15 1.68
C PRO A 677 15.06 7.61 3.07
N GLN A 678 14.31 6.50 3.11
CA GLN A 678 13.83 5.87 4.36
C GLN A 678 14.97 5.59 5.34
N HIS A 679 16.11 5.18 4.80
CA HIS A 679 17.33 4.95 5.58
C HIS A 679 17.77 6.20 6.34
N LEU A 680 17.81 7.36 5.68
CA LEU A 680 18.19 8.64 6.31
C LEU A 680 17.16 9.06 7.37
N ALA A 681 15.86 8.87 7.11
CA ALA A 681 14.81 9.20 8.07
C ALA A 681 14.91 8.41 9.39
N ILE A 682 15.38 7.16 9.32
CA ILE A 682 15.67 6.34 10.51
C ILE A 682 16.93 6.84 11.21
N LEU A 683 18.01 7.09 10.46
CA LEU A 683 19.25 7.66 11.01
C LEU A 683 19.07 9.05 11.64
N SER A 684 18.05 9.78 11.22
CA SER A 684 17.76 11.12 11.71
C SER A 684 16.96 11.16 13.01
N GLN A 685 16.58 10.01 13.56
CA GLN A 685 15.91 9.98 14.86
C GLN A 685 16.88 10.39 15.98
N PRO A 686 16.37 10.98 17.08
CA PRO A 686 17.21 11.37 18.21
C PRO A 686 17.97 10.19 18.82
N ILE A 687 19.07 10.50 19.52
CA ILE A 687 19.92 9.50 20.19
C ILE A 687 19.08 8.67 21.17
N ASP A 688 19.37 7.37 21.27
CA ASP A 688 18.72 6.41 22.17
C ASP A 688 17.22 6.16 21.95
N THR A 689 16.62 6.71 20.88
CA THR A 689 15.21 6.48 20.54
C THR A 689 14.98 5.15 19.81
N ILE A 690 16.01 4.66 19.13
CA ILE A 690 15.99 3.38 18.42
C ILE A 690 17.00 2.45 19.09
N LYS A 691 16.53 1.56 19.95
CA LYS A 691 17.37 0.58 20.69
C LYS A 691 17.05 -0.84 20.24
N ASN A 692 17.67 -1.27 19.14
CA ASN A 692 17.50 -2.62 18.56
C ASN A 692 16.06 -2.95 18.11
N TYR A 693 15.12 -2.04 18.29
CA TYR A 693 13.72 -2.25 17.99
C TYR A 693 13.16 -1.04 17.26
N LEU A 694 12.57 -1.28 16.10
CA LEU A 694 11.87 -0.28 15.32
C LEU A 694 10.48 -0.80 14.97
N ARG A 695 9.45 -0.10 15.41
CA ARG A 695 8.06 -0.38 15.03
C ARG A 695 7.54 0.73 14.15
N VAL A 696 7.11 0.39 12.95
CA VAL A 696 6.74 1.38 11.91
C VAL A 696 5.45 0.99 11.22
N THR A 697 4.59 1.98 11.01
CA THR A 697 3.38 1.81 10.19
C THR A 697 3.74 1.79 8.71
N ILE A 698 3.40 0.73 7.99
CA ILE A 698 3.47 0.71 6.52
C ILE A 698 2.09 1.05 5.95
N GLN A 699 2.03 2.17 5.24
CA GLN A 699 0.79 2.65 4.64
C GLN A 699 0.40 1.81 3.43
N GLY A 700 -0.90 1.57 3.22
CA GLY A 700 -1.41 0.71 2.14
C GLY A 700 -0.91 1.07 0.73
N GLU A 701 -0.72 2.35 0.43
CA GLU A 701 -0.13 2.84 -0.81
C GLU A 701 1.36 2.49 -0.97
N VAL A 702 2.09 2.35 0.14
CA VAL A 702 3.52 2.01 0.18
C VAL A 702 3.74 0.49 0.26
N ILE A 703 2.80 -0.29 0.84
CA ILE A 703 2.91 -1.76 0.95
C ILE A 703 3.26 -2.38 -0.41
N THR A 704 2.59 -1.94 -1.48
CA THR A 704 2.85 -2.47 -2.82
C THR A 704 4.24 -2.12 -3.32
N GLN A 705 4.69 -0.88 -3.10
CA GLN A 705 6.03 -0.45 -3.50
C GLN A 705 7.10 -1.25 -2.75
N ASP A 706 6.96 -1.39 -1.43
CA ASP A 706 7.99 -2.00 -0.59
C ASP A 706 8.02 -3.52 -0.72
N PHE A 707 6.87 -4.18 -0.87
CA PHE A 707 6.79 -5.64 -0.80
C PHE A 707 6.33 -6.31 -2.09
N GLY A 708 5.72 -5.59 -3.03
CA GLY A 708 5.05 -6.15 -4.21
C GLY A 708 5.95 -7.05 -5.07
N LEU A 709 7.19 -6.63 -5.33
CA LEU A 709 8.19 -7.39 -6.10
C LEU A 709 9.31 -7.93 -5.21
N LYS A 710 9.85 -9.10 -5.56
CA LYS A 710 10.95 -9.75 -4.80
C LYS A 710 12.16 -8.83 -4.59
N GLY A 711 12.57 -8.11 -5.63
CA GLY A 711 13.70 -7.17 -5.56
C GLY A 711 13.43 -5.98 -4.63
N MET A 712 12.19 -5.50 -4.60
CA MET A 712 11.76 -4.41 -3.73
C MET A 712 11.72 -4.85 -2.28
N MET A 713 11.11 -6.00 -1.99
CA MET A 713 11.04 -6.54 -0.62
C MET A 713 12.42 -6.70 0.02
N LEU A 714 13.37 -7.27 -0.73
CA LEU A 714 14.75 -7.39 -0.27
C LEU A 714 15.36 -6.02 0.02
N ARG A 715 15.18 -5.04 -0.88
CA ARG A 715 15.70 -3.68 -0.71
C ARG A 715 15.11 -3.00 0.53
N SER A 716 13.79 -3.05 0.71
CA SER A 716 13.11 -2.40 1.83
C SER A 716 13.57 -3.02 3.15
N ILE A 717 13.53 -4.35 3.29
CA ILE A 717 13.99 -5.02 4.52
C ILE A 717 15.48 -4.73 4.79
N GLU A 718 16.34 -4.80 3.78
CA GLU A 718 17.77 -4.47 3.92
C GLU A 718 17.96 -3.03 4.40
N THR A 719 17.16 -2.08 3.89
CA THR A 719 17.22 -0.67 4.26
C THR A 719 16.89 -0.47 5.74
N TYR A 720 15.80 -1.06 6.23
CA TYR A 720 15.41 -0.96 7.65
C TYR A 720 16.44 -1.60 8.58
N ILE A 721 16.89 -2.83 8.26
CA ILE A 721 17.88 -3.56 9.06
C ILE A 721 19.22 -2.83 9.11
N SER A 722 19.67 -2.30 7.97
CA SER A 722 20.94 -1.56 7.87
C SER A 722 20.88 -0.25 8.65
N ALA A 723 19.77 0.49 8.54
CA ALA A 723 19.59 1.73 9.29
C ALA A 723 19.54 1.49 10.80
N LEU A 724 18.83 0.43 11.24
CA LEU A 724 18.72 0.06 12.64
C LEU A 724 20.08 -0.37 13.23
N LEU A 725 20.84 -1.16 12.47
CA LEU A 725 22.19 -1.58 12.84
C LEU A 725 23.13 -0.37 13.02
N LYS A 726 23.05 0.61 12.12
CA LYS A 726 23.81 1.86 12.24
C LYS A 726 23.37 2.69 13.44
N CYS A 727 22.07 2.93 13.63
CA CYS A 727 21.59 3.71 14.77
C CYS A 727 22.04 3.13 16.12
N SER A 728 22.18 1.80 16.18
CA SER A 728 22.53 1.10 17.41
C SER A 728 24.04 1.07 17.68
N LEU A 729 24.88 1.05 16.64
CA LEU A 729 26.33 0.86 16.78
C LEU A 729 27.14 2.13 16.48
N LEU A 730 26.68 2.94 15.54
CA LEU A 730 27.18 4.30 15.40
C LEU A 730 26.44 5.11 16.46
N GLN A 731 27.15 5.54 17.50
CA GLN A 731 26.66 6.64 18.32
C GLN A 731 26.37 7.77 17.34
N ASN A 732 25.13 8.28 17.28
CA ASN A 732 24.82 9.44 16.45
C ASN A 732 25.63 10.61 17.03
N THR A 733 26.86 10.81 16.51
CA THR A 733 27.90 11.67 17.08
C THR A 733 27.66 13.15 16.80
N VAL A 734 26.56 13.49 16.14
CA VAL A 734 26.20 14.87 15.85
C VAL A 734 25.74 15.54 17.15
N MET A 735 26.67 16.26 17.78
CA MET A 735 26.32 17.19 18.84
C MET A 735 25.50 18.34 18.24
N ILE A 736 24.23 18.41 18.60
CA ILE A 736 23.33 19.46 18.15
C ILE A 736 23.77 20.77 18.82
N LYS A 737 24.22 21.73 18.02
CA LYS A 737 24.71 23.01 18.51
C LYS A 737 23.58 23.83 19.15
N PRO A 738 23.82 24.63 20.21
CA PRO A 738 22.81 25.47 20.83
C PRO A 738 22.09 26.40 19.82
N GLU A 739 22.85 27.03 18.93
CA GLU A 739 22.34 27.93 17.90
C GLU A 739 21.38 27.23 16.92
N TRP A 740 21.57 25.93 16.66
CA TRP A 740 20.65 25.14 15.84
C TRP A 740 19.31 24.94 16.56
N ARG A 741 19.33 24.68 17.87
CA ARG A 741 18.10 24.50 18.65
C ARG A 741 17.32 25.81 18.78
N GLU A 742 18.02 26.90 19.08
CA GLU A 742 17.43 28.23 19.17
C GLU A 742 16.74 28.62 17.86
N LEU A 743 17.40 28.42 16.72
CA LEU A 743 16.81 28.69 15.42
C LEU A 743 15.62 27.77 15.10
N MET A 744 15.68 26.48 15.47
CA MET A 744 14.56 25.55 15.30
C MET A 744 13.34 25.94 16.14
N ASP A 745 13.53 26.38 17.39
CA ASP A 745 12.45 26.87 18.25
C ASP A 745 11.82 28.15 17.65
N GLU A 746 12.63 29.10 17.20
CA GLU A 746 12.16 30.33 16.53
C GLU A 746 11.34 30.01 15.27
N ILE A 747 11.84 29.14 14.40
CA ILE A 747 11.16 28.76 13.15
C ILE A 747 9.87 27.98 13.46
N SER A 748 9.86 27.12 14.49
CA SER A 748 8.69 26.37 14.91
C SER A 748 7.54 27.29 15.31
N GLU A 749 7.82 28.31 16.12
CA GLU A 749 6.82 29.31 16.52
C GLU A 749 6.31 30.14 15.33
N LEU A 750 7.22 30.58 14.45
CA LEU A 750 6.89 31.37 13.27
C LEU A 750 5.99 30.58 12.30
N THR A 751 6.39 29.36 11.95
CA THR A 751 5.66 28.51 11.01
C THR A 751 4.29 28.10 11.55
N THR A 752 4.19 27.81 12.85
CA THR A 752 2.90 27.50 13.51
C THR A 752 1.92 28.67 13.40
N ARG A 753 2.40 29.88 13.66
CA ARG A 753 1.58 31.10 13.60
C ARG A 753 1.04 31.32 12.20
N GLU A 754 1.90 31.26 11.18
CA GLU A 754 1.48 31.46 9.80
C GLU A 754 0.56 30.35 9.29
N TYR A 755 0.80 29.10 9.70
CA TYR A 755 -0.09 27.98 9.42
C TYR A 755 -1.49 28.23 10.01
N ARG A 756 -1.58 28.57 11.31
CA ARG A 756 -2.86 28.78 12.00
C ARG A 756 -3.62 29.99 11.48
N LYS A 757 -2.91 31.07 11.13
CA LYS A 757 -3.47 32.27 10.49
C LYS A 757 -4.23 31.93 9.20
N VAL A 758 -3.68 31.04 8.38
CA VAL A 758 -4.31 30.62 7.12
C VAL A 758 -5.40 29.58 7.35
N VAL A 759 -5.14 28.54 8.16
CA VAL A 759 -6.02 27.37 8.24
C VAL A 759 -7.18 27.56 9.22
N TYR A 760 -6.94 28.21 10.35
CA TYR A 760 -7.90 28.31 11.47
C TYR A 760 -8.47 29.74 11.66
N GLU A 761 -7.66 30.78 11.45
CA GLU A 761 -8.11 32.16 11.69
C GLU A 761 -8.82 32.78 10.47
N ASN A 762 -8.44 32.39 9.25
CA ASN A 762 -9.10 32.85 8.03
C ASN A 762 -10.46 32.17 7.83
N LYS A 763 -11.54 32.93 8.07
CA LYS A 763 -12.93 32.47 7.99
C LYS A 763 -13.34 31.94 6.60
N ASP A 764 -12.69 32.40 5.54
CA ASP A 764 -13.01 32.01 4.17
C ASP A 764 -12.20 30.81 3.67
N PHE A 765 -11.15 30.41 4.41
CA PHE A 765 -10.28 29.31 4.03
C PHE A 765 -11.03 27.98 3.84
N VAL A 766 -11.94 27.63 4.76
CA VAL A 766 -12.70 26.38 4.67
C VAL A 766 -13.59 26.35 3.42
N LYS A 767 -14.16 27.49 3.03
CA LYS A 767 -14.95 27.60 1.80
C LYS A 767 -14.05 27.44 0.59
N TYR A 768 -12.94 28.17 0.53
CA TYR A 768 -11.95 28.06 -0.55
C TYR A 768 -11.46 26.61 -0.69
N PHE A 769 -11.08 25.95 0.41
CA PHE A 769 -10.64 24.57 0.42
C PHE A 769 -11.65 23.61 -0.23
N ARG A 770 -12.94 23.74 0.09
CA ARG A 770 -14.01 22.89 -0.49
C ARG A 770 -14.23 23.14 -1.99
N PHE A 771 -13.97 24.36 -2.48
CA PHE A 771 -14.06 24.68 -3.90
C PHE A 771 -12.78 24.32 -4.68
N ALA A 772 -11.61 24.66 -4.16
CA ALA A 772 -10.32 24.47 -4.82
C ALA A 772 -9.82 23.02 -4.81
N THR A 773 -10.48 22.12 -4.07
CA THR A 773 -10.12 20.71 -3.97
C THR A 773 -11.33 19.78 -4.16
N PRO A 774 -11.12 18.49 -4.47
CA PRO A 774 -12.19 17.50 -4.52
C PRO A 774 -12.56 16.91 -3.14
N GLU A 775 -12.35 17.62 -2.02
CA GLU A 775 -12.59 17.08 -0.67
C GLU A 775 -14.02 16.56 -0.48
N VAL A 776 -15.00 17.33 -0.97
CA VAL A 776 -16.43 17.00 -0.85
C VAL A 776 -16.74 15.70 -1.59
N GLU A 777 -16.19 15.56 -2.80
CA GLU A 777 -16.40 14.40 -3.65
C GLU A 777 -15.64 13.17 -3.14
N ILE A 778 -14.41 13.33 -2.65
CA ILE A 778 -13.63 12.27 -1.99
C ILE A 778 -14.42 11.65 -0.83
N GLY A 779 -15.11 12.47 -0.04
CA GLY A 779 -15.96 12.01 1.06
C GLY A 779 -17.13 11.13 0.64
N LYS A 780 -17.58 11.24 -0.63
CA LYS A 780 -18.65 10.42 -1.22
C LYS A 780 -18.15 9.14 -1.88
N LEU A 781 -16.83 8.96 -2.02
CA LEU A 781 -16.26 7.80 -2.72
C LEU A 781 -16.16 6.56 -1.84
N ASN A 782 -16.32 5.40 -2.48
CA ASN A 782 -16.12 4.07 -1.91
C ASN A 782 -14.63 3.69 -1.81
N LEU A 783 -13.85 4.57 -1.18
CA LEU A 783 -12.40 4.46 -1.05
C LEU A 783 -11.99 3.43 0.02
N GLY A 784 -12.58 3.53 1.21
CA GLY A 784 -12.40 2.57 2.31
C GLY A 784 -13.67 2.40 3.15
N SER A 785 -13.61 1.53 4.13
CA SER A 785 -14.69 1.26 5.08
C SER A 785 -15.00 2.47 5.97
N ARG A 786 -13.96 3.23 6.31
CA ARG A 786 -14.01 4.38 7.22
C ARG A 786 -14.75 5.59 6.65
N PRO A 787 -15.58 6.29 7.44
CA PRO A 787 -16.07 7.63 7.10
C PRO A 787 -14.93 8.67 7.00
N SER A 788 -15.09 9.69 6.16
CA SER A 788 -14.08 10.75 5.94
C SER A 788 -14.03 11.80 7.06
N LYS A 789 -15.09 11.97 7.85
CA LYS A 789 -15.20 12.96 8.94
C LYS A 789 -15.54 12.30 10.28
N ARG A 790 -15.14 12.92 11.39
CA ARG A 790 -15.54 12.50 12.75
C ARG A 790 -16.94 13.03 13.10
N LYS A 791 -17.23 14.29 12.77
CA LYS A 791 -18.52 15.01 12.91
C LYS A 791 -18.65 16.04 11.78
N GLU A 792 -19.82 16.63 11.54
CA GLU A 792 -19.93 17.80 10.65
C GLU A 792 -19.22 19.00 11.29
N GLY A 793 -18.37 19.71 10.53
CA GLY A 793 -17.61 20.85 11.06
C GLY A 793 -16.51 21.41 10.14
N ASN A 794 -15.60 22.18 10.75
CA ASN A 794 -14.43 22.84 10.15
C ASN A 794 -13.23 21.88 10.00
N VAL A 795 -12.01 22.39 9.72
CA VAL A 795 -10.79 21.57 9.47
C VAL A 795 -10.44 20.67 10.66
N GLU A 796 -10.79 21.08 11.88
CA GLU A 796 -10.64 20.31 13.12
C GLU A 796 -11.39 18.98 13.04
N SER A 797 -12.57 18.98 12.43
CA SER A 797 -13.42 17.79 12.26
C SER A 797 -12.97 16.85 11.13
N LEU A 798 -12.11 17.36 10.24
CA LEU A 798 -11.52 16.61 9.15
C LEU A 798 -10.32 15.80 9.66
N ARG A 799 -10.23 14.54 9.22
CA ARG A 799 -9.08 13.68 9.54
C ARG A 799 -7.87 14.06 8.69
N ALA A 800 -6.67 13.69 9.15
CA ALA A 800 -5.44 13.97 8.42
C ALA A 800 -5.36 13.35 7.01
N ILE A 801 -5.97 12.17 6.79
CA ILE A 801 -5.92 11.51 5.46
C ILE A 801 -6.68 12.32 4.39
N PRO A 802 -7.98 12.65 4.55
CA PRO A 802 -8.68 13.52 3.60
C PRO A 802 -8.02 14.89 3.43
N TRP A 803 -7.44 15.45 4.49
CA TRP A 803 -6.71 16.72 4.44
C TRP A 803 -5.52 16.65 3.47
N VAL A 804 -4.57 15.74 3.70
CA VAL A 804 -3.38 15.58 2.85
C VAL A 804 -3.75 15.15 1.43
N PHE A 805 -4.74 14.27 1.31
CA PHE A 805 -5.14 13.72 0.01
C PHE A 805 -5.78 14.77 -0.88
N SER A 806 -6.64 15.64 -0.35
CA SER A 806 -7.32 16.68 -1.14
C SER A 806 -6.33 17.69 -1.72
N TRP A 807 -5.32 18.11 -0.94
CA TRP A 807 -4.25 18.99 -1.43
C TRP A 807 -3.22 18.29 -2.32
N THR A 808 -3.12 16.96 -2.25
CA THR A 808 -2.34 16.18 -3.22
C THR A 808 -3.03 16.16 -4.58
N GLN A 809 -4.36 16.07 -4.62
CA GLN A 809 -5.13 16.06 -5.86
C GLN A 809 -4.97 17.36 -6.65
N ASN A 810 -5.08 18.52 -6.00
CA ASN A 810 -4.95 19.81 -6.68
C ASN A 810 -3.50 20.26 -6.94
N ARG A 811 -2.51 19.42 -6.64
CA ARG A 811 -1.07 19.67 -6.89
C ARG A 811 -0.48 20.85 -6.12
N MET A 812 -1.17 21.36 -5.10
CA MET A 812 -0.64 22.40 -4.23
C MET A 812 0.15 21.81 -3.06
N HIS A 813 -0.22 20.62 -2.55
CA HIS A 813 0.42 19.96 -1.39
C HIS A 813 0.52 20.84 -0.13
N LEU A 814 -0.46 21.74 0.06
CA LEU A 814 -0.49 22.76 1.12
C LEU A 814 -0.17 22.20 2.51
N SER A 815 -0.67 21.00 2.82
CA SER A 815 -0.51 20.35 4.12
C SER A 815 0.94 20.08 4.54
N VAL A 816 1.91 20.14 3.61
CA VAL A 816 3.32 19.79 3.90
C VAL A 816 4.20 21.02 4.05
N TRP A 817 3.97 22.09 3.30
CA TRP A 817 4.89 23.24 3.24
C TRP A 817 4.35 24.53 3.87
N LEU A 818 3.04 24.65 4.11
CA LEU A 818 2.47 25.88 4.64
C LEU A 818 3.12 26.28 5.98
N GLY A 819 3.54 27.54 6.07
CA GLY A 819 4.28 28.14 7.18
C GLY A 819 5.78 28.24 6.89
N ILE A 820 6.35 27.35 6.07
CA ILE A 820 7.79 27.33 5.74
C ILE A 820 8.19 28.58 4.96
N GLU A 821 7.29 29.15 4.14
CA GLU A 821 7.57 30.39 3.40
C GLU A 821 7.96 31.56 4.29
N ALA A 822 7.46 31.60 5.52
CA ALA A 822 7.71 32.70 6.45
C ALA A 822 9.18 32.75 6.91
N VAL A 823 9.86 31.62 6.85
CA VAL A 823 11.30 31.52 7.17
C VAL A 823 12.12 32.33 6.18
N LEU A 824 11.72 32.36 4.89
CA LEU A 824 12.42 33.15 3.88
C LEU A 824 12.42 34.64 4.25
N ASP A 825 11.25 35.18 4.60
CA ASP A 825 11.09 36.59 4.99
C ASP A 825 11.88 36.88 6.30
N ASN A 826 11.96 35.91 7.21
CA ASN A 826 12.72 36.01 8.45
C ASN A 826 14.26 36.05 8.22
N ILE A 827 14.78 35.23 7.31
CA ILE A 827 16.23 35.13 7.06
C ILE A 827 16.75 36.16 6.04
N THR A 828 15.90 36.66 5.14
CA THR A 828 16.32 37.66 4.13
C THR A 828 16.33 39.10 4.67
N GLY A 829 15.84 39.31 5.89
CA GLY A 829 15.68 40.64 6.48
C GLY A 829 14.49 41.36 5.87
N GLY A 830 13.39 41.48 6.62
CA GLY A 830 12.18 42.13 6.15
C GLY A 830 12.47 43.47 5.49
N THR A 831 12.16 43.59 4.20
CA THR A 831 12.36 44.79 3.36
C THR A 831 11.33 45.89 3.65
N THR A 832 10.91 46.05 4.91
CA THR A 832 10.06 47.18 5.30
C THR A 832 10.38 47.66 6.71
N THR A 833 11.09 48.79 6.74
CA THR A 833 11.03 49.87 7.72
C THR A 833 11.30 49.53 9.19
N ASN A 834 12.57 49.60 9.60
CA ASN A 834 13.00 50.65 10.53
C ASN A 834 14.52 50.78 10.50
N THR A 835 14.96 51.95 10.06
CA THR A 835 16.35 52.41 10.10
C THR A 835 16.86 52.48 11.54
N ASN A 836 18.13 52.09 11.71
CA ASN A 836 19.01 52.37 12.85
C ASN A 836 19.10 51.32 13.97
N THR A 837 19.47 50.08 13.62
CA THR A 837 20.47 49.31 14.40
C THR A 837 21.20 48.36 13.46
N GLY A 838 22.48 48.62 13.19
CA GLY A 838 23.30 47.86 12.26
C GLY A 838 23.70 46.48 12.79
N SER A 839 22.87 45.48 12.52
CA SER A 839 23.26 44.08 12.68
C SER A 839 22.77 43.26 11.49
N ASN A 840 23.73 42.66 10.79
CA ASN A 840 23.58 41.92 9.53
C ASN A 840 23.04 40.49 9.78
N ASN A 841 22.03 40.33 10.65
CA ASN A 841 21.61 39.04 11.21
C ASN A 841 20.96 38.06 10.22
N GLY A 842 20.47 38.53 9.05
CA GLY A 842 19.80 37.67 8.07
C GLY A 842 20.73 36.66 7.38
N GLY A 843 21.92 37.11 6.97
CA GLY A 843 22.92 36.24 6.33
C GLY A 843 23.41 35.12 7.24
N ASP A 844 23.50 35.39 8.55
CA ASP A 844 23.95 34.43 9.56
C ASP A 844 22.96 33.27 9.76
N LYS A 845 21.65 33.56 9.74
CA LYS A 845 20.59 32.53 9.86
C LYS A 845 20.53 31.59 8.67
N LEU A 846 20.70 32.11 7.44
CA LEU A 846 20.73 31.26 6.24
C LEU A 846 21.95 30.33 6.24
N GLU A 847 23.13 30.84 6.60
CA GLU A 847 24.33 30.00 6.73
C GLU A 847 24.18 28.95 7.84
N THR A 848 23.51 29.31 8.95
CA THR A 848 23.15 28.34 10.00
C THR A 848 22.22 27.24 9.47
N LEU A 849 21.19 27.57 8.67
CA LEU A 849 20.32 26.57 8.04
C LEU A 849 21.08 25.67 7.06
N ARG A 850 22.01 26.22 6.28
CA ARG A 850 22.89 25.45 5.38
C ARG A 850 23.81 24.51 6.15
N ASP A 851 24.39 24.99 7.24
CA ASP A 851 25.20 24.19 8.16
C ASP A 851 24.37 23.04 8.76
N MET A 852 23.17 23.33 9.24
CA MET A 852 22.22 22.31 9.72
C MET A 852 21.89 21.30 8.63
N TYR A 853 21.54 21.74 7.41
CA TYR A 853 21.21 20.84 6.29
C TYR A 853 22.36 19.89 5.95
N LYS A 854 23.60 20.39 5.98
CA LYS A 854 24.81 19.62 5.65
C LYS A 854 25.22 18.66 6.76
N ASN A 855 25.10 19.07 8.02
CA ASN A 855 25.74 18.39 9.15
C ASN A 855 24.76 17.74 10.13
N TRP A 856 23.46 18.03 10.05
CA TRP A 856 22.45 17.45 10.92
C TRP A 856 21.43 16.59 10.14
N PRO A 857 21.49 15.25 10.27
CA PRO A 857 20.62 14.34 9.52
C PRO A 857 19.11 14.62 9.63
N PHE A 858 18.65 15.17 10.76
CA PHE A 858 17.27 15.62 10.94
C PHE A 858 16.90 16.73 9.95
N CYS A 859 17.73 17.77 9.87
CA CYS A 859 17.52 18.89 8.95
C CYS A 859 17.65 18.44 7.49
N THR A 860 18.66 17.60 7.18
CA THR A 860 18.82 16.99 5.85
C THR A 860 17.57 16.22 5.42
N SER A 861 17.08 15.34 6.29
CA SER A 861 15.88 14.52 6.06
C SER A 861 14.63 15.39 5.86
N PHE A 862 14.48 16.45 6.65
CA PHE A 862 13.37 17.40 6.54
C PHE A 862 13.36 18.12 5.19
N PHE A 863 14.45 18.78 4.80
CA PHE A 863 14.48 19.53 3.54
C PHE A 863 14.46 18.63 2.30
N ASN A 864 15.01 17.41 2.37
CA ASN A 864 14.86 16.43 1.28
C ASN A 864 13.39 16.03 1.09
N LEU A 865 12.61 15.89 2.17
CA LEU A 865 11.16 15.66 2.07
C LEU A 865 10.46 16.87 1.42
N ILE A 866 10.79 18.09 1.85
CA ILE A 866 10.21 19.31 1.26
C ILE A 866 10.55 19.41 -0.22
N SER A 867 11.80 19.22 -0.61
CA SER A 867 12.26 19.21 -2.00
C SER A 867 11.47 18.19 -2.84
N MET A 868 11.26 16.97 -2.33
CA MET A 868 10.42 15.97 -3.01
C MET A 868 8.99 16.42 -3.21
N VAL A 869 8.37 17.06 -2.22
CA VAL A 869 7.01 17.58 -2.37
C VAL A 869 6.97 18.72 -3.40
N MET A 870 7.99 19.59 -3.41
CA MET A 870 8.09 20.66 -4.40
C MET A 870 8.26 20.12 -5.83
N ALA A 871 9.00 19.02 -6.01
CA ALA A 871 9.12 18.33 -7.30
C ALA A 871 7.78 17.80 -7.85
N LYS A 872 6.78 17.63 -6.98
CA LYS A 872 5.45 17.12 -7.35
C LYS A 872 4.38 18.21 -7.42
N ALA A 873 4.62 19.33 -6.75
CA ALA A 873 3.75 20.49 -6.82
C ALA A 873 3.72 21.09 -8.23
N SER A 874 2.60 21.71 -8.58
CA SER A 874 2.46 22.43 -9.84
C SER A 874 1.63 23.69 -9.62
N VAL A 875 2.30 24.85 -9.72
CA VAL A 875 1.65 26.16 -9.59
C VAL A 875 0.60 26.35 -10.68
N GLN A 876 0.93 26.00 -11.93
CA GLN A 876 0.03 26.11 -13.10
C GLN A 876 -1.23 25.25 -12.95
N ILE A 877 -1.08 23.97 -12.54
CA ILE A 877 -2.24 23.11 -12.33
C ILE A 877 -3.08 23.63 -11.17
N ALA A 878 -2.45 24.00 -10.04
CA ALA A 878 -3.16 24.53 -8.87
C ALA A 878 -3.92 25.82 -9.19
N GLU A 879 -3.40 26.66 -10.09
CA GLU A 879 -4.09 27.83 -10.63
C GLU A 879 -5.32 27.45 -11.46
N GLU A 880 -5.23 26.44 -12.32
CA GLU A 880 -6.39 25.99 -13.11
C GLU A 880 -7.53 25.45 -12.24
N TYR A 881 -7.27 24.93 -11.03
CA TYR A 881 -8.32 24.55 -10.08
C TYR A 881 -9.15 25.76 -9.59
N ASP A 882 -8.62 26.99 -9.64
CA ASP A 882 -9.36 28.19 -9.24
C ASP A 882 -10.54 28.50 -10.17
N ILE A 883 -10.66 27.86 -11.34
CA ILE A 883 -11.87 27.92 -12.17
C ILE A 883 -13.10 27.37 -11.43
N LEU A 884 -12.90 26.52 -10.42
CA LEU A 884 -13.94 25.95 -9.57
C LEU A 884 -14.31 26.88 -8.39
N VAL A 885 -13.53 27.93 -8.17
CA VAL A 885 -13.59 28.81 -7.00
C VAL A 885 -14.36 30.09 -7.37
N PRO A 886 -15.33 30.53 -6.55
CA PRO A 886 -15.98 31.83 -6.71
C PRO A 886 -15.00 33.00 -6.74
N ASP A 887 -15.27 34.05 -7.51
CA ASP A 887 -14.35 35.18 -7.72
C ASP A 887 -13.93 35.85 -6.40
N GLU A 888 -14.86 35.96 -5.44
CA GLU A 888 -14.61 36.54 -4.12
C GLU A 888 -13.63 35.74 -3.25
N LEU A 889 -13.34 34.47 -3.59
CA LEU A 889 -12.41 33.61 -2.86
C LEU A 889 -11.07 33.39 -3.60
N LYS A 890 -10.96 33.79 -4.87
CA LYS A 890 -9.76 33.55 -5.70
C LYS A 890 -8.50 34.22 -5.17
N TYR A 891 -8.63 35.30 -4.40
CA TYR A 891 -7.48 35.96 -3.77
C TYR A 891 -6.71 35.02 -2.84
N ILE A 892 -7.38 34.05 -2.20
CA ILE A 892 -6.73 33.04 -1.35
C ILE A 892 -5.83 32.15 -2.21
N GLY A 893 -6.29 31.73 -3.39
CA GLY A 893 -5.50 30.90 -4.31
C GLY A 893 -4.23 31.62 -4.78
N VAL A 894 -4.34 32.90 -5.14
CA VAL A 894 -3.19 33.75 -5.50
C VAL A 894 -2.19 33.83 -4.33
N GLN A 895 -2.66 34.19 -3.14
CA GLN A 895 -1.81 34.28 -1.94
C GLN A 895 -1.10 32.95 -1.63
N LEU A 896 -1.82 31.83 -1.71
CA LEU A 896 -1.22 30.51 -1.45
C LEU A 896 -0.19 30.13 -2.51
N ARG A 897 -0.40 30.44 -3.79
CA ARG A 897 0.59 30.19 -4.84
C ARG A 897 1.84 31.06 -4.69
N GLU A 898 1.69 32.31 -4.24
CA GLU A 898 2.83 33.18 -3.91
C GLU A 898 3.63 32.62 -2.72
N LYS A 899 2.94 32.19 -1.66
CA LYS A 899 3.57 31.52 -0.52
C LYS A 899 4.31 30.23 -0.96
N LEU A 900 3.72 29.41 -1.83
CA LEU A 900 4.37 28.23 -2.39
C LEU A 900 5.67 28.56 -3.13
N LYS A 901 5.67 29.61 -3.97
CA LYS A 901 6.87 30.07 -4.68
C LYS A 901 7.99 30.47 -3.70
N LYS A 902 7.65 31.17 -2.62
CA LYS A 902 8.61 31.51 -1.55
C LYS A 902 9.16 30.28 -0.83
N SER A 903 8.32 29.29 -0.51
CA SER A 903 8.80 28.02 0.07
C SER A 903 9.74 27.26 -0.89
N MET A 904 9.44 27.29 -2.19
CA MET A 904 10.30 26.73 -3.24
C MET A 904 11.67 27.43 -3.27
N GLU A 905 11.69 28.76 -3.22
CA GLU A 905 12.92 29.56 -3.17
C GLU A 905 13.76 29.27 -1.92
N LEU A 906 13.14 29.26 -0.74
CA LEU A 906 13.84 28.87 0.50
C LEU A 906 14.49 27.50 0.39
N THR A 907 13.77 26.53 -0.19
CA THR A 907 14.27 25.17 -0.35
C THR A 907 15.54 25.18 -1.18
N PHE A 908 15.56 25.87 -2.33
CA PHE A 908 16.77 26.00 -3.15
C PHE A 908 17.92 26.69 -2.41
N LEU A 909 17.64 27.76 -1.65
CA LEU A 909 18.67 28.47 -0.89
C LEU A 909 19.33 27.59 0.18
N VAL A 910 18.57 26.72 0.84
CA VAL A 910 19.06 25.82 1.89
C VAL A 910 19.74 24.57 1.32
N THR A 911 19.17 23.96 0.27
CA THR A 911 19.67 22.68 -0.27
C THR A 911 20.76 22.83 -1.33
N ASP A 912 20.92 24.02 -1.91
CA ASP A 912 21.80 24.32 -3.05
C ASP A 912 21.51 23.44 -4.29
N GLU A 913 20.26 22.97 -4.42
CA GLU A 913 19.80 22.22 -5.59
C GLU A 913 19.54 23.14 -6.78
N LYS A 914 19.79 22.67 -8.01
CA LYS A 914 19.45 23.41 -9.24
C LYS A 914 18.01 23.13 -9.66
N THR A 915 17.58 21.90 -9.42
CA THR A 915 16.21 21.44 -9.59
C THR A 915 15.88 20.52 -8.41
N PHE A 916 14.61 20.48 -8.01
CA PHE A 916 14.21 19.68 -6.86
C PHE A 916 14.61 18.20 -7.00
N CYS A 917 15.03 17.59 -5.90
CA CYS A 917 15.56 16.23 -5.78
C CYS A 917 16.90 15.97 -6.49
N ASP A 918 17.74 16.98 -6.71
CA ASP A 918 19.11 16.74 -7.21
C ASP A 918 19.92 15.86 -6.26
N ASN A 919 19.65 15.95 -4.96
CA ASN A 919 20.27 15.12 -3.92
C ASN A 919 19.63 13.73 -3.76
N ASP A 920 18.55 13.43 -4.50
CA ASP A 920 17.93 12.10 -4.59
C ASP A 920 17.46 11.79 -6.02
N GLN A 921 18.42 11.40 -6.87
CA GLN A 921 18.16 11.10 -8.27
C GLN A 921 17.16 9.96 -8.51
N LEU A 922 17.02 9.02 -7.55
CA LEU A 922 16.08 7.91 -7.70
C LEU A 922 14.64 8.38 -7.55
N THR A 923 14.40 9.20 -6.54
CA THR A 923 13.10 9.83 -6.32
C THR A 923 12.78 10.78 -7.47
N LYS A 924 13.74 11.62 -7.89
CA LYS A 924 13.58 12.53 -9.04
C LYS A 924 13.11 11.80 -10.30
N ARG A 925 13.85 10.78 -10.72
CA ARG A 925 13.52 9.95 -11.90
C ARG A 925 12.17 9.27 -11.78
N SER A 926 11.83 8.78 -10.58
CA SER A 926 10.53 8.15 -10.32
C SER A 926 9.38 9.15 -10.44
N ILE A 927 9.57 10.42 -10.07
CA ILE A 927 8.57 11.48 -10.23
C ILE A 927 8.42 11.81 -11.72
N GLU A 928 9.53 12.11 -12.39
CA GLU A 928 9.57 12.50 -13.80
C GLU A 928 8.93 11.47 -14.74
N SER A 929 9.05 10.17 -14.45
CA SER A 929 8.44 9.12 -15.27
C SER A 929 6.92 9.15 -15.28
N ARG A 930 6.28 9.81 -14.30
CA ARG A 930 4.82 9.85 -14.12
C ARG A 930 4.23 11.21 -14.39
N THR A 931 4.98 12.29 -14.11
CA THR A 931 4.51 13.68 -14.23
C THR A 931 3.85 13.97 -15.58
N LYS A 932 4.36 13.34 -16.65
CA LYS A 932 3.83 13.46 -18.01
C LYS A 932 2.33 13.19 -18.09
N TRP A 933 1.87 12.15 -17.40
CA TRP A 933 0.50 11.66 -17.50
C TRP A 933 -0.44 12.31 -16.48
N VAL A 934 0.10 12.74 -15.33
CA VAL A 934 -0.74 13.26 -14.24
C VAL A 934 -1.42 14.59 -14.61
N ALA A 935 -0.77 15.43 -15.42
CA ALA A 935 -1.36 16.69 -15.87
C ALA A 935 -2.69 16.47 -16.62
N VAL A 936 -2.77 15.45 -17.47
CA VAL A 936 -4.01 15.07 -18.18
C VAL A 936 -5.09 14.65 -17.19
N CYS A 937 -4.73 13.81 -16.21
CA CYS A 937 -5.66 13.39 -15.17
C CYS A 937 -6.19 14.57 -14.35
N ASN A 938 -5.34 15.54 -14.02
CA ASN A 938 -5.73 16.78 -13.33
C ASN A 938 -6.71 17.62 -14.17
N LEU A 939 -6.40 17.87 -15.44
CA LEU A 939 -7.26 18.68 -16.31
C LEU A 939 -8.63 18.02 -16.53
N ILE A 940 -8.68 16.69 -16.67
CA ILE A 940 -9.94 15.94 -16.73
C ILE A 940 -10.69 16.03 -15.40
N GLN A 941 -10.00 15.92 -14.25
CA GLN A 941 -10.61 16.08 -12.94
C GLN A 941 -11.27 17.46 -12.78
N ILE A 942 -10.55 18.55 -13.11
CA ILE A 942 -11.07 19.92 -13.03
C ILE A 942 -12.33 20.05 -13.89
N GLN A 943 -12.28 19.56 -15.13
CA GLN A 943 -13.42 19.65 -16.04
C GLN A 943 -14.61 18.81 -15.58
N ALA A 944 -14.38 17.61 -15.06
CA ALA A 944 -15.43 16.77 -14.49
C ALA A 944 -16.07 17.44 -13.26
N LEU A 945 -15.27 17.98 -12.33
CA LEU A 945 -15.75 18.73 -11.16
C LEU A 945 -16.58 19.94 -11.57
N LYS A 946 -16.08 20.75 -12.50
CA LYS A 946 -16.77 21.94 -13.01
C LYS A 946 -18.16 21.59 -13.54
N ARG A 947 -18.21 20.64 -14.48
CA ARG A 947 -19.46 20.21 -15.11
C ARG A 947 -20.44 19.58 -14.12
N LEU A 948 -19.95 18.80 -13.14
CA LEU A 948 -20.78 18.23 -12.08
C LEU A 948 -21.37 19.30 -11.16
N ARG A 949 -20.54 20.21 -10.65
CA ARG A 949 -20.96 21.27 -9.72
C ARG A 949 -21.93 22.26 -10.38
N GLU A 950 -21.72 22.59 -11.66
CA GLU A 950 -22.67 23.40 -12.43
C GLU A 950 -24.03 22.69 -12.61
N ARG A 951 -24.06 21.37 -12.83
CA ARG A 951 -25.30 20.59 -12.94
C ARG A 951 -26.05 20.51 -11.61
N GLU A 952 -25.34 20.31 -10.51
CA GLU A 952 -25.93 20.33 -9.15
C GLU A 952 -26.46 21.72 -8.79
N GLY A 953 -25.76 22.78 -9.20
CA GLY A 953 -26.20 24.17 -9.05
C GLY A 953 -27.47 24.49 -9.84
N ARG A 954 -27.63 23.93 -11.05
CA ARG A 954 -28.84 24.09 -11.90
C ARG A 954 -30.05 23.25 -11.46
N LYS A 955 -29.85 22.17 -10.69
CA LYS A 955 -30.97 21.36 -10.14
C LYS A 955 -31.64 22.00 -8.92
N ARG A 956 -30.92 22.76 -8.09
CA ARG A 956 -31.49 23.45 -6.91
C ARG A 956 -32.60 24.48 -7.23
N PRO A 957 -32.53 25.27 -8.33
CA PRO A 957 -33.64 26.13 -8.76
C PRO A 957 -34.92 25.37 -9.15
N LEU A 958 -34.79 24.18 -9.74
CA LEU A 958 -35.94 23.39 -10.21
C LEU A 958 -36.68 22.68 -9.06
N GLU A 959 -35.97 22.28 -8.00
CA GLU A 959 -36.60 21.70 -6.79
C GLU A 959 -37.27 22.76 -5.90
N MET A 960 -36.82 24.02 -5.93
CA MET A 960 -37.54 25.14 -5.30
C MET A 960 -38.85 25.45 -6.03
N ASN A 961 -38.84 25.48 -7.37
CA ASN A 961 -40.07 25.70 -8.16
C ASN A 961 -41.06 24.53 -8.09
N ALA A 962 -40.58 23.29 -7.90
CA ALA A 962 -41.45 22.11 -7.70
C ALA A 962 -42.03 22.03 -6.28
N LYS A 963 -41.37 22.59 -5.27
CA LYS A 963 -41.93 22.72 -3.92
C LYS A 963 -42.93 23.87 -3.82
N GLU A 964 -42.73 24.97 -4.54
CA GLU A 964 -43.69 26.07 -4.60
C GLU A 964 -44.97 25.71 -5.38
N SER A 965 -44.90 24.85 -6.41
CA SER A 965 -46.09 24.36 -7.12
C SER A 965 -46.86 23.25 -6.40
N ALA A 966 -46.26 22.60 -5.41
CA ALA A 966 -46.89 21.57 -4.58
C ALA A 966 -47.51 22.10 -3.26
N LEU A 967 -47.32 23.39 -2.94
CA LEU A 967 -47.87 24.05 -1.75
C LEU A 967 -49.14 24.88 -2.01
N GLY A 968 -49.62 24.92 -3.26
CA GLY A 968 -50.87 25.60 -3.65
C GLY A 968 -52.02 24.63 -3.89
N GLY A 969 -52.51 23.95 -2.85
CA GLY A 969 -53.61 22.99 -2.98
C GLY A 969 -54.12 22.44 -1.65
N SER A 970 -54.57 23.32 -0.75
CA SER A 970 -55.30 22.92 0.46
C SER A 970 -56.75 22.55 0.11
N ASN A 971 -57.21 21.33 0.44
CA ASN A 971 -58.24 21.14 1.48
C ASN A 971 -58.82 19.71 1.57
N SER A 972 -58.86 19.25 2.82
CA SER A 972 -59.97 18.56 3.50
C SER A 972 -60.01 17.02 3.57
N ARG A 973 -60.15 16.59 4.83
CA ARG A 973 -60.79 15.38 5.40
C ARG A 973 -59.97 14.10 5.62
N GLY A 974 -59.78 13.78 6.91
CA GLY A 974 -60.39 12.59 7.51
C GLY A 974 -59.47 11.44 7.96
N CYS A 975 -59.36 11.26 9.29
CA CYS A 975 -58.87 10.05 9.98
C CYS A 975 -59.51 8.73 9.51
N SER A 976 -58.76 7.61 9.48
CA SER A 976 -58.82 6.54 10.51
C SER A 976 -58.14 5.22 10.10
N LEU A 977 -57.29 4.71 11.01
CA LEU A 977 -57.15 3.34 11.57
C LEU A 977 -57.40 2.04 10.75
N HIS A 978 -56.44 1.12 10.94
CA HIS A 978 -56.52 -0.34 11.18
C HIS A 978 -56.63 -1.40 10.05
N HIS A 979 -55.60 -2.27 10.08
CA HIS A 979 -55.56 -3.75 10.12
C HIS A 979 -56.04 -4.67 8.95
N SER A 980 -55.07 -5.51 8.56
CA SER A 980 -55.08 -6.99 8.42
C SER A 980 -55.85 -7.70 7.30
N ASP A 981 -55.04 -8.24 6.37
CA ASP A 981 -54.91 -9.68 6.05
C ASP A 981 -55.98 -10.36 5.16
N PRO A 982 -55.79 -11.61 4.68
CA PRO A 982 -55.71 -11.95 3.26
C PRO A 982 -56.83 -12.92 2.85
N ASN A 983 -56.92 -13.27 1.55
CA ASN A 983 -57.25 -14.62 1.07
C ASN A 983 -57.54 -14.63 -0.45
N ALA A 984 -56.87 -15.55 -1.14
CA ALA A 984 -57.33 -16.14 -2.40
C ALA A 984 -58.50 -17.13 -2.09
N PRO A 985 -59.30 -17.61 -3.07
CA PRO A 985 -58.83 -18.68 -3.96
C PRO A 985 -59.46 -18.76 -5.39
N SER A 986 -58.71 -19.48 -6.24
CA SER A 986 -59.07 -20.56 -7.20
C SER A 986 -60.15 -20.46 -8.31
N ASP A 987 -59.74 -21.04 -9.46
CA ASP A 987 -60.48 -21.92 -10.40
C ASP A 987 -60.68 -21.48 -11.87
N GLU A 988 -59.78 -22.05 -12.71
CA GLU A 988 -60.00 -22.96 -13.85
C GLU A 988 -60.82 -22.61 -15.12
N HIS A 989 -60.08 -22.76 -16.25
CA HIS A 989 -60.41 -23.35 -17.57
C HIS A 989 -61.60 -22.83 -18.43
N ASP A 990 -61.33 -22.37 -19.67
CA ASP A 990 -61.35 -23.23 -20.87
C ASP A 990 -60.93 -22.45 -22.16
N GLY A 991 -60.45 -23.17 -23.18
CA GLY A 991 -59.72 -22.63 -24.34
C GLY A 991 -60.51 -22.27 -25.62
N GLN A 992 -59.72 -22.02 -26.68
CA GLN A 992 -60.00 -22.09 -28.15
C GLN A 992 -59.76 -20.81 -28.99
N ALA A 993 -58.68 -20.91 -29.80
CA ALA A 993 -58.61 -20.78 -31.26
C ALA A 993 -58.76 -19.44 -32.02
N LYS A 994 -57.71 -19.23 -32.84
CA LYS A 994 -57.65 -18.86 -34.27
C LYS A 994 -57.54 -17.39 -34.70
N SER A 995 -56.52 -17.20 -35.54
CA SER A 995 -56.23 -16.08 -36.45
C SER A 995 -57.23 -16.00 -37.61
N PRO A 996 -57.08 -14.98 -38.47
CA PRO A 996 -56.89 -15.29 -39.89
C PRO A 996 -55.77 -14.48 -40.56
N ARG A 997 -55.17 -15.11 -41.58
CA ARG A 997 -54.18 -14.61 -42.56
C ARG A 997 -54.86 -14.47 -43.92
N GLU A 998 -54.39 -13.48 -44.71
CA GLU A 998 -54.12 -13.52 -46.17
C GLU A 998 -55.29 -13.83 -47.14
N SER A 999 -55.35 -13.41 -48.42
CA SER A 999 -54.54 -12.63 -49.37
C SER A 999 -55.41 -12.36 -50.62
N ASP A 1000 -54.78 -11.83 -51.68
CA ASP A 1000 -55.20 -11.83 -53.11
C ASP A 1000 -55.91 -10.54 -53.60
N THR A 1001 -55.63 -9.93 -54.77
CA THR A 1001 -54.73 -10.22 -55.91
C THR A 1001 -54.70 -9.00 -56.89
N THR A 1002 -53.56 -8.76 -57.57
CA THR A 1002 -53.34 -8.17 -58.93
C THR A 1002 -53.95 -6.82 -59.41
N MET A 1003 -53.13 -5.89 -59.98
CA MET A 1003 -52.84 -5.68 -61.44
C MET A 1003 -52.46 -4.23 -61.86
N PHE A 1004 -51.42 -4.10 -62.73
CA PHE A 1004 -50.99 -3.01 -63.68
C PHE A 1004 -50.49 -1.62 -63.17
N ARG A 1005 -49.21 -1.20 -63.38
CA ARG A 1005 -48.50 -0.59 -64.57
C ARG A 1005 -49.18 0.70 -65.09
N LEU A 1006 -48.52 1.84 -65.44
CA LEU A 1006 -47.16 2.14 -65.94
C LEU A 1006 -46.93 3.68 -66.07
N MET A 1007 -45.64 4.06 -66.21
CA MET A 1007 -44.99 5.27 -66.81
C MET A 1007 -44.27 6.20 -65.81
N LYS A 1008 -42.95 6.05 -65.60
CA LYS A 1008 -41.76 6.48 -66.39
C LYS A 1008 -41.45 7.98 -66.28
N THR A 1009 -40.35 8.36 -65.62
CA THR A 1009 -39.02 8.70 -66.21
C THR A 1009 -38.01 9.15 -65.13
N SER A 1010 -36.81 8.57 -65.15
CA SER A 1010 -35.53 9.01 -64.53
C SER A 1010 -34.53 9.30 -65.70
N PRO A 1011 -33.27 9.79 -65.55
CA PRO A 1011 -32.38 9.74 -64.36
C PRO A 1011 -31.31 10.86 -64.11
N ASP A 1012 -30.73 10.80 -62.88
CA ASP A 1012 -29.33 10.91 -62.42
C ASP A 1012 -28.39 12.12 -62.68
N SER A 1013 -27.73 12.62 -61.61
CA SER A 1013 -26.44 12.06 -61.12
C SER A 1013 -25.78 12.82 -59.93
N SER A 1014 -25.01 12.05 -59.13
CA SER A 1014 -23.95 12.41 -58.17
C SER A 1014 -24.29 12.85 -56.72
N MET A 1015 -24.37 11.88 -55.81
CA MET A 1015 -23.93 11.99 -54.40
C MET A 1015 -23.68 10.59 -53.84
N ASP A 1016 -22.44 10.08 -53.93
CA ASP A 1016 -22.04 8.81 -53.29
C ASP A 1016 -20.51 8.69 -53.04
N HIS A 1017 -19.82 9.82 -52.80
CA HIS A 1017 -18.36 9.83 -52.67
C HIS A 1017 -17.76 10.51 -51.42
N LEU A 1018 -18.55 10.83 -50.38
CA LEU A 1018 -18.00 11.52 -49.19
C LEU A 1018 -17.84 10.67 -47.91
N GLU A 1019 -18.50 9.53 -47.75
CA GLU A 1019 -18.35 8.73 -46.50
C GLU A 1019 -17.12 7.80 -46.50
N GLY A 1020 -16.63 7.35 -47.66
CA GLY A 1020 -15.44 6.48 -47.75
C GLY A 1020 -14.08 7.18 -47.55
N SER A 1021 -14.04 8.52 -47.66
CA SER A 1021 -12.80 9.32 -47.57
C SER A 1021 -12.35 9.57 -46.13
N VAL A 1022 -13.31 9.78 -45.21
CA VAL A 1022 -13.02 10.10 -43.79
C VAL A 1022 -12.47 8.86 -43.05
N ASN A 1023 -13.03 7.67 -43.29
CA ASN A 1023 -12.55 6.43 -42.67
C ASN A 1023 -11.15 6.00 -43.14
N ARG A 1024 -10.79 6.26 -44.41
CA ARG A 1024 -9.42 5.99 -44.92
C ARG A 1024 -8.39 6.94 -44.32
N SER A 1025 -8.70 8.23 -44.21
CA SER A 1025 -7.81 9.23 -43.60
C SER A 1025 -7.52 8.93 -42.12
N ASN A 1026 -8.56 8.52 -41.39
CA ASN A 1026 -8.48 8.17 -39.98
C ASN A 1026 -7.63 6.91 -39.73
N SER A 1027 -7.88 5.85 -40.50
CA SER A 1027 -7.05 4.63 -40.48
C SER A 1027 -5.58 4.93 -40.79
N LEU A 1028 -5.28 5.75 -41.80
CA LEU A 1028 -3.91 6.15 -42.14
C LEU A 1028 -3.20 6.91 -40.99
N ARG A 1029 -3.90 7.81 -40.29
CA ARG A 1029 -3.34 8.53 -39.13
C ARG A 1029 -3.05 7.61 -37.95
N ILE A 1030 -3.96 6.70 -37.63
CA ILE A 1030 -3.80 5.70 -36.57
C ILE A 1030 -2.61 4.79 -36.86
N HIS A 1031 -2.54 4.24 -38.07
CA HIS A 1031 -1.43 3.40 -38.51
C HIS A 1031 -0.10 4.17 -38.49
N SER A 1032 -0.09 5.44 -38.91
CA SER A 1032 1.09 6.31 -38.84
C SER A 1032 1.56 6.55 -37.39
N TYR A 1033 0.64 6.80 -36.45
CA TYR A 1033 0.96 6.98 -35.03
C TYR A 1033 1.64 5.75 -34.43
N LEU A 1034 1.02 4.57 -34.57
CA LEU A 1034 1.57 3.32 -34.04
C LEU A 1034 2.88 2.94 -34.74
N SER A 1035 3.00 3.18 -36.04
CA SER A 1035 4.24 2.91 -36.79
C SER A 1035 5.39 3.80 -36.31
N ARG A 1036 5.12 5.09 -36.03
CA ARG A 1036 6.09 6.04 -35.45
C ARG A 1036 6.53 5.65 -34.04
N LYS A 1037 5.63 5.08 -33.21
CA LYS A 1037 5.98 4.58 -31.87
C LYS A 1037 6.71 3.23 -31.95
N LYS A 1038 6.27 2.33 -32.83
CA LYS A 1038 6.89 1.02 -33.12
C LYS A 1038 8.32 1.15 -33.62
N SER A 1039 8.60 2.07 -34.55
CA SER A 1039 9.96 2.28 -35.09
C SER A 1039 10.98 2.70 -34.03
N LYS A 1040 10.53 3.39 -32.98
CA LYS A 1040 11.36 3.72 -31.81
C LYS A 1040 11.65 2.48 -30.94
N LEU A 1041 10.76 1.49 -30.93
CA LEU A 1041 10.88 0.26 -30.13
C LEU A 1041 11.62 -0.88 -30.85
N ILE A 1042 11.57 -0.93 -32.18
CA ILE A 1042 12.33 -1.92 -32.97
C ILE A 1042 13.83 -1.80 -32.65
N LYS A 1043 14.33 -0.62 -32.26
CA LYS A 1043 15.73 -0.47 -31.82
C LYS A 1043 16.08 -1.18 -30.50
N ASN A 1044 15.10 -1.76 -29.78
CA ASN A 1044 15.33 -2.45 -28.51
C ASN A 1044 15.37 -3.98 -28.71
N PRO A 1045 16.50 -4.66 -28.45
CA PRO A 1045 16.63 -6.11 -28.62
C PRO A 1045 15.69 -6.96 -27.74
N LYS A 1046 15.19 -6.41 -26.61
CA LYS A 1046 14.20 -7.06 -25.74
C LYS A 1046 12.87 -7.28 -26.45
N PHE A 1047 12.45 -6.35 -27.30
CA PHE A 1047 11.14 -6.35 -27.96
C PHE A 1047 11.22 -6.50 -29.50
N HIS A 1048 12.36 -6.21 -30.13
CA HIS A 1048 12.59 -6.25 -31.58
C HIS A 1048 12.09 -7.55 -32.24
N PRO A 1049 12.48 -8.77 -31.79
CA PRO A 1049 12.10 -10.00 -32.48
C PRO A 1049 10.58 -10.26 -32.47
N LEU A 1050 9.87 -9.62 -31.54
CA LEU A 1050 8.43 -9.78 -31.34
C LEU A 1050 7.64 -8.75 -32.15
N LEU A 1051 8.21 -7.55 -32.35
CA LEU A 1051 7.59 -6.45 -33.08
C LEU A 1051 7.68 -6.63 -34.61
N GLU A 1052 8.69 -7.32 -35.13
CA GLU A 1052 8.83 -7.58 -36.57
C GLU A 1052 7.90 -8.67 -37.11
N SER A 1053 7.53 -9.64 -36.26
CA SER A 1053 6.81 -10.87 -36.64
C SER A 1053 5.37 -10.68 -37.14
N TYR A 1054 4.89 -9.45 -37.30
CA TYR A 1054 3.52 -9.12 -37.68
C TYR A 1054 3.36 -8.44 -39.06
N THR A 1055 4.41 -8.34 -39.88
CA THR A 1055 4.33 -7.50 -41.10
C THR A 1055 4.67 -8.14 -42.45
N SER A 1056 4.86 -9.46 -42.58
CA SER A 1056 5.15 -10.00 -43.93
C SER A 1056 4.91 -11.49 -44.21
N ALA A 1057 4.59 -12.34 -43.22
CA ALA A 1057 4.62 -13.79 -43.44
C ALA A 1057 3.29 -14.45 -43.84
N TYR A 1058 2.17 -13.72 -43.87
CA TYR A 1058 0.84 -14.28 -44.22
C TYR A 1058 0.21 -13.69 -45.48
N LEU A 1059 0.93 -12.82 -46.21
CA LEU A 1059 0.47 -12.22 -47.47
C LEU A 1059 1.29 -12.68 -48.69
N HIS A 1060 2.25 -13.60 -48.50
CA HIS A 1060 3.05 -14.18 -49.59
C HIS A 1060 3.24 -15.69 -49.42
N SER A 1061 2.15 -16.43 -49.24
CA SER A 1061 2.13 -17.87 -49.50
C SER A 1061 0.84 -18.31 -50.20
N GLU A 1062 0.44 -17.59 -51.23
CA GLU A 1062 -0.31 -18.20 -52.33
C GLU A 1062 0.72 -18.75 -53.33
N THR A 1063 1.24 -19.96 -53.07
CA THR A 1063 1.82 -20.89 -54.09
C THR A 1063 2.49 -22.16 -53.52
N GLU A 1064 2.43 -22.46 -52.22
CA GLU A 1064 2.98 -23.72 -51.70
C GLU A 1064 2.10 -24.33 -50.61
N ASN A 1065 0.99 -24.96 -51.00
CA ASN A 1065 0.21 -25.81 -50.09
C ASN A 1065 -0.44 -27.03 -50.78
N ASP A 1066 0.09 -27.47 -51.93
CA ASP A 1066 -0.44 -28.62 -52.70
C ASP A 1066 0.30 -29.95 -52.45
N LEU A 1067 1.09 -30.09 -51.38
CA LEU A 1067 1.92 -31.31 -51.17
C LEU A 1067 1.74 -32.04 -49.83
N PHE A 1068 0.75 -31.69 -49.00
CA PHE A 1068 0.58 -32.33 -47.68
C PHE A 1068 -0.84 -32.74 -47.29
N PHE A 1069 -1.75 -32.90 -48.25
CA PHE A 1069 -3.15 -33.30 -47.98
C PHE A 1069 -3.69 -34.39 -48.92
N ASP A 1070 -2.86 -35.38 -49.29
CA ASP A 1070 -3.31 -36.54 -50.08
C ASP A 1070 -3.39 -37.87 -49.30
N GLU A 1071 -3.19 -37.84 -47.98
CA GLU A 1071 -3.52 -38.98 -47.11
C GLU A 1071 -4.55 -38.52 -46.07
N PHE A 1072 -5.81 -38.86 -46.32
CA PHE A 1072 -6.96 -38.99 -45.41
C PHE A 1072 -8.26 -38.57 -46.12
N ARG A 1073 -8.55 -39.20 -47.26
CA ARG A 1073 -9.91 -39.33 -47.79
C ARG A 1073 -10.50 -40.64 -47.32
N GLY A 1074 -11.39 -40.57 -46.32
CA GLY A 1074 -12.18 -41.71 -45.90
C GLY A 1074 -13.00 -41.43 -44.65
N MET A 1075 -14.04 -40.60 -44.77
CA MET A 1075 -15.40 -40.82 -44.23
C MET A 1075 -16.20 -39.52 -44.15
N ASP A 1076 -17.41 -39.59 -44.70
CA ASP A 1076 -18.45 -38.56 -44.73
C ASP A 1076 -18.80 -37.96 -43.35
N SER A 1077 -18.98 -36.64 -43.29
CA SER A 1077 -20.26 -36.06 -42.84
C SER A 1077 -20.37 -34.55 -43.09
N ARG A 1078 -21.38 -34.23 -43.90
CA ARG A 1078 -22.15 -32.97 -44.03
C ARG A 1078 -21.83 -31.84 -43.05
N TYR A 1079 -21.27 -30.74 -43.56
CA TYR A 1079 -21.64 -29.36 -43.19
C TYR A 1079 -21.46 -28.46 -44.41
N GLU A 1080 -22.55 -27.79 -44.83
CA GLU A 1080 -22.57 -26.86 -45.95
C GLU A 1080 -21.65 -25.65 -45.67
N ARG A 1081 -20.72 -25.39 -46.60
CA ARG A 1081 -19.99 -24.12 -46.67
C ARG A 1081 -20.92 -23.05 -47.23
N ILE A 1082 -21.27 -22.06 -46.41
CA ILE A 1082 -21.77 -20.78 -46.89
C ILE A 1082 -20.56 -19.95 -47.34
N GLU A 1083 -20.46 -19.69 -48.64
CA GLU A 1083 -19.49 -18.74 -49.21
C GLU A 1083 -19.88 -17.30 -48.82
N SER A 1084 -19.08 -16.65 -47.96
CA SER A 1084 -19.21 -15.21 -47.72
C SER A 1084 -18.31 -14.43 -48.70
N ARG A 1085 -18.93 -13.84 -49.73
CA ARG A 1085 -18.33 -12.81 -50.57
C ARG A 1085 -17.95 -11.58 -49.73
N GLY A 1086 -16.81 -10.99 -50.06
CA GLY A 1086 -16.16 -9.92 -49.31
C GLY A 1086 -17.02 -8.69 -49.05
N ASN A 1087 -16.92 -8.19 -47.81
CA ASN A 1087 -17.32 -6.84 -47.40
C ASN A 1087 -16.58 -6.45 -46.10
N ASP A 1088 -15.25 -6.34 -46.16
CA ASP A 1088 -14.35 -6.03 -45.03
C ASP A 1088 -14.32 -4.54 -44.63
N SER A 1089 -15.47 -3.87 -44.49
CA SER A 1089 -15.45 -2.50 -43.91
C SER A 1089 -16.65 -2.06 -43.08
N ALA A 1090 -17.71 -2.87 -43.00
CA ALA A 1090 -18.90 -2.53 -42.19
C ALA A 1090 -19.05 -3.39 -40.92
N TYR A 1091 -18.34 -4.52 -40.82
CA TYR A 1091 -18.48 -5.47 -39.71
C TYR A 1091 -17.62 -5.15 -38.46
N ASP A 1092 -16.74 -4.15 -38.52
CA ASP A 1092 -15.69 -3.93 -37.50
C ASP A 1092 -16.01 -2.87 -36.42
N GLU A 1093 -17.08 -2.07 -36.58
CA GLU A 1093 -17.49 -1.11 -35.54
C GLU A 1093 -18.52 -1.68 -34.55
N ALA A 1094 -19.36 -2.63 -35.00
CA ALA A 1094 -20.48 -3.16 -34.19
C ALA A 1094 -20.05 -4.09 -33.05
N THR A 1095 -18.80 -4.55 -33.03
CA THR A 1095 -18.25 -5.50 -32.02
C THR A 1095 -17.36 -4.84 -30.98
N LYS A 1096 -17.05 -3.54 -31.11
CA LYS A 1096 -16.23 -2.81 -30.14
C LYS A 1096 -17.04 -2.53 -28.86
N SER A 1097 -16.50 -2.99 -27.73
CA SER A 1097 -17.13 -2.89 -26.41
C SER A 1097 -17.61 -1.45 -26.11
N PRO A 1098 -18.82 -1.26 -25.55
CA PRO A 1098 -19.27 0.07 -25.12
C PRO A 1098 -18.30 0.65 -24.08
N ILE A 1099 -18.22 1.98 -24.07
CA ILE A 1099 -17.42 2.74 -23.13
C ILE A 1099 -17.89 2.46 -21.70
N ASP A 1100 -17.02 1.90 -20.84
CA ASP A 1100 -17.36 1.51 -19.47
C ASP A 1100 -17.52 2.69 -18.49
N TYR A 1101 -17.06 3.90 -18.87
CA TYR A 1101 -17.02 5.09 -18.01
C TYR A 1101 -17.61 6.34 -18.69
N THR A 1102 -18.90 6.28 -19.08
CA THR A 1102 -19.58 7.37 -19.78
C THR A 1102 -20.05 8.50 -18.87
N SER A 1103 -20.12 8.28 -17.55
CA SER A 1103 -20.63 9.30 -16.62
C SER A 1103 -19.52 10.26 -16.14
N LEU A 1104 -19.88 11.52 -15.93
CA LEU A 1104 -18.97 12.50 -15.31
C LEU A 1104 -18.50 12.07 -13.91
N ASN A 1105 -19.38 11.38 -13.17
CA ASN A 1105 -19.02 10.87 -11.85
C ASN A 1105 -17.92 9.82 -11.98
N ASP A 1106 -18.06 8.85 -12.89
CA ASP A 1106 -17.03 7.84 -13.15
C ASP A 1106 -15.71 8.49 -13.56
N ALA A 1107 -15.74 9.46 -14.48
CA ALA A 1107 -14.55 10.22 -14.88
C ALA A 1107 -13.86 10.89 -13.68
N LEU A 1108 -14.64 11.47 -12.75
CA LEU A 1108 -14.11 12.04 -11.52
C LEU A 1108 -13.47 10.97 -10.63
N ILE A 1109 -14.13 9.85 -10.37
CA ILE A 1109 -13.58 8.77 -9.53
C ILE A 1109 -12.27 8.23 -10.11
N VAL A 1110 -12.26 7.95 -11.42
CA VAL A 1110 -11.08 7.45 -12.11
C VAL A 1110 -9.95 8.46 -12.07
N SER A 1111 -10.24 9.76 -12.27
CA SER A 1111 -9.21 10.81 -12.17
C SER A 1111 -8.57 10.89 -10.79
N ILE A 1112 -9.37 10.80 -9.71
CA ILE A 1112 -8.88 10.83 -8.32
C ILE A 1112 -7.90 9.68 -8.08
N LYS A 1113 -8.25 8.48 -8.56
CA LYS A 1113 -7.39 7.29 -8.47
C LYS A 1113 -6.14 7.41 -9.33
N ALA A 1114 -6.26 7.90 -10.55
CA ALA A 1114 -5.14 8.07 -11.47
C ALA A 1114 -4.09 9.07 -10.93
N ILE A 1115 -4.55 10.20 -10.41
CA ILE A 1115 -3.67 11.20 -9.76
C ILE A 1115 -3.03 10.59 -8.51
N ALA A 1116 -3.79 9.88 -7.68
CA ALA A 1116 -3.24 9.21 -6.50
C ALA A 1116 -2.14 8.19 -6.85
N ALA A 1117 -2.33 7.42 -7.93
CA ALA A 1117 -1.33 6.47 -8.42
C ALA A 1117 -0.09 7.17 -9.01
N GLY A 1118 -0.29 8.24 -9.79
CA GLY A 1118 0.80 9.03 -10.37
C GLY A 1118 1.59 9.83 -9.33
N MET A 1119 0.94 10.22 -8.23
CA MET A 1119 1.49 10.98 -7.12
C MET A 1119 1.94 10.09 -5.94
N GLN A 1120 2.08 8.77 -6.12
CA GLN A 1120 2.61 7.91 -5.06
C GLN A 1120 3.93 8.46 -4.49
N ASN A 1121 4.12 8.31 -3.18
CA ASN A 1121 5.22 8.85 -2.36
C ASN A 1121 5.12 10.34 -1.96
N THR A 1122 3.95 11.02 -2.05
CA THR A 1122 3.80 12.47 -1.75
C THR A 1122 3.63 12.85 -0.29
N GLY A 1123 3.45 11.88 0.59
CA GLY A 1123 3.15 12.16 1.97
C GLY A 1123 4.40 12.39 2.82
#